data_AF-A0A536E9F5-F1
#
_entry.id   AF-A0A536E9F5-F1
#
_cell.length_a   1.000
_cell.length_b   1.000
_cell.length_c   1.000
_cell.angle_alpha   90.00
_cell.angle_beta   90.00
_cell.angle_gamma   90.00
#
_symmetry.space_group_name_H-M   'P 1'
#
loop_
_entity.id
_entity.type
_entity.pdbx_description
1 polymer ?
#
loop_
_entity_poly.entity_id
_entity_poly.type
_entity_poly.pdbx_seq_one_letter_code
_entity_poly.pdbx_strand_id
1 'polypeptide(L)'
;MKPLNVAFVWHMHQPYYKDDLTSTYLLPWVRLRSAKDYYKMPALLDGYPKVRATFNLVPSLLAQIEDYGKAESVDLFLNLSQRAAGDLSGEERDFVLRWMRESPRALRVQQSPRYLELASRAVDAQFTMADIRDLQVWFNLAWCDPVWVENDRGLAELKRKDRDFTEQDKAILFAAQLERIRSVIPKYRELAERGQVELTFSPYYHPILPLICHVDSARSANPQIQLPERHFSHREDAERQIELGMGLFERMLGTRPKGMWPSEMAVGEAVIGLAEKARLDWMISDEEVLSRSIEGQFNRDENLYQPKRVAREGGSVSMVFRDSQLSNVIGFDYQRMSSVDAARDLIGRLRRIRDVQGDRDFLAVIALDGENAWEFYPRDGHDFLNALYTELESSADILTTTVSDFLAEHPPQQLLHHLHTGSWIGASLDTWIGDPEHNIAWDLLAETRDWLDAQSQQRPKESQQAALAWREILITEGSDWFWWFRRKHDSGMDPIWDNQFRLHLRNVYNLMGARAPARLFQPIIKRAERVMYGNDEDKMYFRIDSPRSGQELESQNIEFWLYCSGAPAIDGRGDLDLPLPATSLAELGFEPAFVVRITPRAQGATVTVAKVVDPLTKAAAESSWDVDDPFAVAIPFRQLAKRPGDAFELALVVSREGRDIEVVPPSGALGLRVPGQATEVDVPQAQHLKVLVTTAELAPFAKLGGVSDVAAALSKELRRLGHDVRVVLPRYRQVDIGRYGLRPVVSDLQVPLGTDKMPATIFEGRLGEMVVYFVDCPALYDRDGMFGFGDDDARSVYFCRAVLEMLPALDFFPDVIHTHDWYGALIPNLLDRVYDSDPFSDIATTLTVHNLSAQGVFGFGALVLAGLQEWGLIRLGIPGLDNVVNFLGRGIHFADVVNTVSERYAKEIQTPEYGEGLDELLRRNTQKLHGILNGIDYEIFDPQRDPNIPHHYSAEAPQNKALCRAALRAELGLEEVNRPVCAIVSRFYDVKGFDLIEQAMPELIQLGLQIVVIGTGDRRYEDMFRRWAGEAPRQVAVSVGFDAALAQRIYAGADMLWMPSRFEPGGLAQLIALRYGTIPVVRATGGLADTIRDYDPVAQSGNGFRFGPYDAWQFFAAVVRAAENFRHPTVWTWLVQHAMKEDVSWSRSAQKYVQLYVAAIASRRERRGLTTAAPSPAPVGE
;
A
#
# COMPACT_ATOMS: atom_id res chain seq x y z
N MET A 1 5.87 27.02 -63.02
CA MET A 1 6.45 26.46 -61.78
C MET A 1 5.79 25.12 -61.54
N LYS A 2 6.57 24.12 -61.11
CA LYS A 2 6.00 22.82 -60.72
C LYS A 2 5.05 23.00 -59.53
N PRO A 3 4.02 22.16 -59.38
CA PRO A 3 3.25 22.13 -58.15
C PRO A 3 4.14 21.68 -56.97
N LEU A 4 3.82 22.18 -55.77
CA LEU A 4 4.46 21.72 -54.53
C LEU A 4 3.74 20.46 -54.03
N ASN A 5 4.48 19.41 -53.71
CA ASN A 5 3.90 18.24 -53.06
C ASN A 5 3.85 18.46 -51.54
N VAL A 6 2.71 18.13 -50.94
CA VAL A 6 2.46 18.27 -49.50
C VAL A 6 2.00 16.95 -48.93
N ALA A 7 2.69 16.44 -47.92
CA ALA A 7 2.29 15.25 -47.19
C ALA A 7 1.81 15.64 -45.79
N PHE A 8 0.52 15.45 -45.52
CA PHE A 8 -0.01 15.48 -44.16
C PHE A 8 0.21 14.12 -43.52
N VAL A 9 0.83 14.08 -42.34
CA VAL A 9 1.05 12.86 -41.55
C VAL A 9 0.44 13.06 -40.18
N TRP A 10 -0.76 12.52 -39.97
CA TRP A 10 -1.49 12.63 -38.71
C TRP A 10 -1.18 11.45 -37.80
N HIS A 11 -0.66 11.72 -36.60
CA HIS A 11 -0.32 10.68 -35.63
C HIS A 11 -1.44 10.47 -34.63
N MET A 12 -2.06 9.28 -34.60
CA MET A 12 -3.14 8.96 -33.66
C MET A 12 -2.61 8.07 -32.54
N HIS A 13 -2.63 8.59 -31.32
CA HIS A 13 -2.01 7.93 -30.18
C HIS A 13 -2.83 8.03 -28.89
N GLN A 14 -2.74 6.98 -28.06
CA GLN A 14 -3.04 7.03 -26.63
C GLN A 14 -2.14 6.02 -25.88
N PRO A 15 -1.84 6.31 -24.61
CA PRO A 15 -1.32 5.35 -23.66
C PRO A 15 -2.17 4.07 -23.56
N TYR A 16 -1.57 3.02 -23.01
CA TYR A 16 -2.28 1.78 -22.69
C TYR A 16 -2.93 1.88 -21.29
N TYR A 17 -4.26 1.91 -21.25
CA TYR A 17 -5.01 2.23 -20.02
C TYR A 17 -5.57 1.03 -19.26
N LYS A 18 -5.41 -0.18 -19.79
CA LYS A 18 -6.02 -1.39 -19.23
C LYS A 18 -5.12 -2.04 -18.18
N ASP A 19 -5.69 -2.41 -17.04
CA ASP A 19 -5.08 -3.39 -16.14
C ASP A 19 -5.37 -4.79 -16.67
N ASP A 20 -4.33 -5.49 -17.12
CA ASP A 20 -4.46 -6.80 -17.78
C ASP A 20 -4.88 -7.92 -16.80
N LEU A 21 -4.68 -7.76 -15.48
CA LEU A 21 -5.12 -8.75 -14.48
C LEU A 21 -6.62 -8.63 -14.17
N THR A 22 -7.12 -7.40 -13.98
CA THR A 22 -8.54 -7.16 -13.70
C THR A 22 -9.38 -6.96 -14.96
N SER A 23 -8.73 -6.86 -16.12
CA SER A 23 -9.35 -6.57 -17.42
C SER A 23 -10.19 -5.29 -17.44
N THR A 24 -9.81 -4.29 -16.63
CA THR A 24 -10.54 -3.03 -16.46
C THR A 24 -9.74 -1.84 -16.99
N TYR A 25 -10.39 -0.94 -17.74
CA TYR A 25 -9.83 0.35 -18.13
C TYR A 25 -9.99 1.38 -17.01
N LEU A 26 -8.86 1.98 -16.62
CA LEU A 26 -8.82 2.98 -15.55
C LEU A 26 -9.11 4.41 -16.06
N LEU A 27 -8.85 4.69 -17.34
CA LEU A 27 -9.04 6.00 -17.97
C LEU A 27 -9.80 5.87 -19.31
N PRO A 28 -10.71 6.81 -19.64
CA PRO A 28 -11.68 6.63 -20.72
C PRO A 28 -11.23 7.18 -22.09
N TRP A 29 -9.99 7.66 -22.21
CA TRP A 29 -9.61 8.57 -23.27
C TRP A 29 -9.67 7.95 -24.68
N VAL A 30 -9.33 6.66 -24.83
CA VAL A 30 -9.51 5.94 -26.11
C VAL A 30 -10.98 5.92 -26.53
N ARG A 31 -11.89 5.61 -25.60
CA ARG A 31 -13.34 5.58 -25.85
C ARG A 31 -13.87 6.95 -26.25
N LEU A 32 -13.49 8.00 -25.49
CA LEU A 32 -13.97 9.36 -25.72
C LEU A 32 -13.43 9.94 -27.04
N ARG A 33 -12.15 9.76 -27.35
CA ARG A 33 -11.54 10.19 -28.62
C ARG A 33 -12.08 9.42 -29.83
N SER A 34 -12.48 8.17 -29.66
CA SER A 34 -13.14 7.38 -30.71
C SER A 34 -14.50 7.93 -31.10
N ALA A 35 -15.21 8.58 -30.17
CA ALA A 35 -16.47 9.31 -30.43
C ALA A 35 -16.26 10.66 -31.15
N LYS A 36 -15.00 11.01 -31.47
CA LYS A 36 -14.56 12.33 -31.89
C LYS A 36 -13.48 12.24 -32.97
N ASP A 37 -12.23 12.51 -32.60
CA ASP A 37 -11.12 12.78 -33.51
C ASP A 37 -10.75 11.57 -34.37
N TYR A 38 -10.72 10.37 -33.79
CA TYR A 38 -10.28 9.17 -34.51
C TYR A 38 -11.18 8.76 -35.66
N TYR A 39 -12.48 9.12 -35.61
CA TYR A 39 -13.40 8.92 -36.72
C TYR A 39 -13.52 10.17 -37.60
N LYS A 40 -13.66 11.36 -36.99
CA LYS A 40 -13.92 12.63 -37.68
C LYS A 40 -12.85 12.95 -38.72
N MET A 41 -11.58 12.84 -38.34
CA MET A 41 -10.47 13.24 -39.23
C MET A 41 -10.41 12.46 -40.54
N PRO A 42 -10.41 11.11 -40.54
CA PRO A 42 -10.49 10.38 -41.80
C PRO A 42 -11.83 10.62 -42.53
N ALA A 43 -12.95 10.71 -41.81
CA ALA A 43 -14.26 10.90 -42.43
C ALA A 43 -14.41 12.23 -43.20
N LEU A 44 -13.74 13.30 -42.77
CA LEU A 44 -13.73 14.57 -43.49
C LEU A 44 -13.23 14.45 -44.93
N LEU A 45 -12.32 13.51 -45.22
CA LEU A 45 -11.76 13.29 -46.55
C LEU A 45 -12.77 12.78 -47.58
N ASP A 46 -13.95 12.31 -47.16
CA ASP A 46 -15.04 11.93 -48.07
C ASP A 46 -15.55 13.10 -48.92
N GLY A 47 -15.48 14.33 -48.39
CA GLY A 47 -15.86 15.53 -49.11
C GLY A 47 -14.81 16.05 -50.10
N TYR A 48 -13.59 15.51 -50.06
CA TYR A 48 -12.41 16.09 -50.71
C TYR A 48 -11.55 15.01 -51.39
N PRO A 49 -12.03 14.39 -52.50
CA PRO A 49 -11.42 13.20 -53.09
C PRO A 49 -10.01 13.41 -53.67
N LYS A 50 -9.57 14.65 -53.95
CA LYS A 50 -8.19 14.93 -54.38
C LYS A 50 -7.24 15.15 -53.20
N VAL A 51 -7.77 15.44 -52.01
CA VAL A 51 -6.95 15.59 -50.81
C VAL A 51 -6.50 14.22 -50.34
N ARG A 52 -5.19 14.01 -50.33
CA ARG A 52 -4.52 12.81 -49.83
C ARG A 52 -3.85 13.08 -48.50
N ALA A 53 -3.79 12.06 -47.64
CA ALA A 53 -3.16 12.15 -46.33
C ALA A 53 -2.52 10.83 -45.92
N THR A 54 -1.60 10.90 -44.97
CA THR A 54 -1.04 9.74 -44.28
C THR A 54 -1.55 9.74 -42.84
N PHE A 55 -2.03 8.61 -42.34
CA PHE A 55 -2.39 8.44 -40.94
C PHE A 55 -1.47 7.40 -40.31
N ASN A 56 -0.82 7.78 -39.22
CA ASN A 56 -0.13 6.87 -38.34
C ASN A 56 -1.07 6.42 -37.22
N LEU A 57 -1.21 5.11 -37.02
CA LEU A 57 -2.06 4.54 -35.98
C LEU A 57 -1.20 3.69 -35.05
N VAL A 58 -1.14 4.06 -33.78
CA VAL A 58 -0.39 3.29 -32.79
C VAL A 58 -1.09 1.94 -32.54
N PRO A 59 -0.38 0.79 -32.60
CA PRO A 59 -1.00 -0.52 -32.45
C PRO A 59 -1.71 -0.74 -31.09
N SER A 60 -1.14 -0.26 -29.97
CA SER A 60 -1.81 -0.31 -28.66
C SER A 60 -3.12 0.48 -28.63
N LEU A 61 -3.23 1.60 -29.35
CA LEU A 61 -4.47 2.34 -29.54
C LEU A 61 -5.49 1.49 -30.31
N LEU A 62 -5.09 0.88 -31.42
CA LEU A 62 -5.99 0.02 -32.22
C LEU A 62 -6.53 -1.16 -31.39
N ALA A 63 -5.66 -1.84 -30.64
CA ALA A 63 -6.06 -2.92 -29.75
C ALA A 63 -7.13 -2.48 -28.74
N GLN A 64 -6.96 -1.30 -28.15
CA GLN A 64 -7.94 -0.75 -27.20
C GLN A 64 -9.26 -0.37 -27.90
N ILE A 65 -9.22 0.22 -29.10
CA ILE A 65 -10.44 0.53 -29.88
C ILE A 65 -11.23 -0.73 -30.21
N GLU A 66 -10.55 -1.81 -30.64
CA GLU A 66 -11.19 -3.11 -30.90
C GLU A 66 -11.84 -3.67 -29.64
N ASP A 67 -11.15 -3.60 -28.51
CA ASP A 67 -11.63 -4.10 -27.23
C ASP A 67 -12.85 -3.32 -26.72
N TYR A 68 -12.82 -1.98 -26.78
CA TYR A 68 -13.97 -1.12 -26.48
C TYR A 68 -15.17 -1.37 -27.40
N GLY A 69 -14.94 -1.87 -28.62
CA GLY A 69 -15.99 -2.30 -29.53
C GLY A 69 -16.78 -3.52 -29.06
N LYS A 70 -16.25 -4.28 -28.09
CA LYS A 70 -16.91 -5.45 -27.50
C LYS A 70 -17.84 -5.03 -26.37
N ALA A 71 -18.99 -5.70 -26.27
CA ALA A 71 -20.01 -5.38 -25.26
C ALA A 71 -19.56 -5.66 -23.81
N GLU A 72 -18.53 -6.49 -23.64
CA GLU A 72 -18.00 -6.95 -22.35
C GLU A 72 -16.79 -6.13 -21.85
N SER A 73 -16.40 -5.07 -22.56
CA SER A 73 -15.33 -4.17 -22.13
C SER A 73 -15.71 -3.46 -20.84
N VAL A 74 -14.85 -3.56 -19.82
CA VAL A 74 -15.07 -2.95 -18.49
C VAL A 74 -14.26 -1.66 -18.40
N ASP A 75 -14.95 -0.53 -18.25
CA ASP A 75 -14.34 0.81 -18.12
C ASP A 75 -14.94 1.52 -16.91
N LEU A 76 -14.09 2.02 -16.01
CA LEU A 76 -14.53 2.62 -14.75
C LEU A 76 -15.47 3.81 -14.98
N PHE A 77 -15.10 4.73 -15.88
CA PHE A 77 -15.89 5.93 -16.17
C PHE A 77 -17.19 5.59 -16.87
N LEU A 78 -17.18 4.64 -17.80
CA LEU A 78 -18.36 4.18 -18.51
C LEU A 78 -19.34 3.48 -17.57
N ASN A 79 -18.86 2.57 -16.73
CA ASN A 79 -19.66 1.87 -15.73
C ASN A 79 -20.32 2.85 -14.77
N LEU A 80 -19.54 3.80 -14.25
CA LEU A 80 -20.08 4.86 -13.38
C LEU A 80 -21.03 5.80 -14.12
N SER A 81 -20.83 6.06 -15.41
CA SER A 81 -21.76 6.88 -16.20
C SER A 81 -23.08 6.16 -16.52
N GLN A 82 -23.02 4.84 -16.73
CA GLN A 82 -24.19 4.01 -17.04
C GLN A 82 -25.04 3.69 -15.81
N ARG A 83 -24.43 3.57 -14.62
CA ARG A 83 -25.18 3.28 -13.41
C ARG A 83 -26.14 4.42 -13.05
N ALA A 84 -27.30 4.07 -12.52
CA ALA A 84 -28.31 5.04 -12.14
C ALA A 84 -27.76 5.96 -11.03
N ALA A 85 -28.05 7.26 -11.12
CA ALA A 85 -27.47 8.24 -10.19
C ALA A 85 -27.84 7.98 -8.72
N GLY A 86 -28.98 7.30 -8.49
CA GLY A 86 -29.44 6.90 -7.15
C GLY A 86 -28.75 5.68 -6.57
N ASP A 87 -28.12 4.87 -7.43
CA ASP A 87 -27.45 3.62 -7.03
C ASP A 87 -25.94 3.84 -6.82
N LEU A 88 -25.44 5.05 -7.03
CA LEU A 88 -24.06 5.41 -6.72
C LEU A 88 -23.88 5.48 -5.19
N SER A 89 -22.88 4.78 -4.66
CA SER A 89 -22.40 5.02 -3.29
C SER A 89 -21.84 6.44 -3.13
N GLY A 90 -21.57 6.85 -1.89
CA GLY A 90 -20.93 8.14 -1.60
C GLY A 90 -19.61 8.31 -2.36
N GLU A 91 -18.71 7.33 -2.27
CA GLU A 91 -17.40 7.36 -2.93
C GLU A 91 -17.51 7.47 -4.45
N GLU A 92 -18.45 6.74 -5.06
CA GLU A 92 -18.61 6.72 -6.51
C GLU A 92 -19.25 8.01 -7.03
N ARG A 93 -20.11 8.62 -6.22
CA ARG A 93 -20.62 9.98 -6.48
C ARG A 93 -19.50 11.00 -6.42
N ASP A 94 -18.64 10.92 -5.42
CA ASP A 94 -17.50 11.82 -5.29
C ASP A 94 -16.51 11.65 -6.44
N PHE A 95 -16.30 10.40 -6.90
CA PHE A 95 -15.54 10.13 -8.11
C PHE A 95 -16.14 10.85 -9.33
N VAL A 96 -17.45 10.71 -9.55
CA VAL A 96 -18.15 11.38 -10.66
C VAL A 96 -18.00 12.90 -10.54
N LEU A 97 -18.21 13.46 -9.35
CA LEU A 97 -18.08 14.91 -9.13
C LEU A 97 -16.64 15.40 -9.31
N ARG A 98 -15.65 14.61 -8.89
CA ARG A 98 -14.22 14.96 -9.01
C ARG A 98 -13.75 14.94 -10.45
N TRP A 99 -14.13 13.91 -11.21
CA TRP A 99 -13.51 13.63 -12.51
C TRP A 99 -14.36 13.98 -13.72
N MET A 100 -15.70 13.98 -13.61
CA MET A 100 -16.60 14.32 -14.72
C MET A 100 -16.96 15.82 -14.74
N ARG A 101 -16.62 16.57 -13.68
CA ARG A 101 -16.66 18.03 -13.66
C ARG A 101 -15.37 18.63 -14.23
N GLU A 102 -15.33 18.74 -15.55
CA GLU A 102 -14.18 19.33 -16.22
C GLU A 102 -14.06 20.84 -16.01
N SER A 103 -12.93 21.41 -16.42
CA SER A 103 -12.67 22.85 -16.30
C SER A 103 -13.76 23.69 -16.99
N PRO A 104 -14.36 24.69 -16.31
CA PRO A 104 -15.29 25.64 -16.93
C PRO A 104 -14.69 26.43 -18.10
N ARG A 105 -13.35 26.45 -18.22
CA ARG A 105 -12.63 27.09 -19.31
C ARG A 105 -12.56 26.24 -20.59
N ALA A 106 -12.87 24.93 -20.50
CA ALA A 106 -12.84 24.06 -21.66
C ALA A 106 -13.97 24.44 -22.64
N LEU A 107 -13.64 24.59 -23.93
CA LEU A 107 -14.60 25.00 -24.96
C LEU A 107 -15.82 24.06 -25.03
N ARG A 108 -15.59 22.76 -24.87
CA ARG A 108 -16.67 21.75 -24.87
C ARG A 108 -17.64 21.90 -23.70
N VAL A 109 -17.17 22.31 -22.52
CA VAL A 109 -18.03 22.61 -21.35
C VAL A 109 -18.87 23.85 -21.62
N GLN A 110 -18.28 24.87 -22.25
CA GLN A 110 -18.96 26.13 -22.57
C GLN A 110 -20.06 26.00 -23.64
N GLN A 111 -20.12 24.88 -24.37
CA GLN A 111 -21.16 24.64 -25.38
C GLN A 111 -22.53 24.27 -24.78
N SER A 112 -22.60 24.00 -23.47
CA SER A 112 -23.86 23.72 -22.77
C SER A 112 -24.01 24.65 -21.56
N PRO A 113 -25.13 25.40 -21.46
CA PRO A 113 -25.45 26.17 -20.26
C PRO A 113 -25.50 25.29 -19.01
N ARG A 114 -26.11 24.10 -19.10
CA ARG A 114 -26.21 23.18 -17.96
C ARG A 114 -24.86 22.58 -17.57
N TYR A 115 -24.04 22.14 -18.52
CA TYR A 115 -22.75 21.57 -18.15
C TYR A 115 -21.83 22.63 -17.53
N LEU A 116 -21.82 23.84 -18.08
CA LEU A 116 -21.09 24.97 -17.52
C LEU A 116 -21.58 25.33 -16.11
N GLU A 117 -22.89 25.31 -15.87
CA GLU A 117 -23.48 25.52 -14.55
C GLU A 117 -22.91 24.51 -13.54
N LEU A 118 -22.95 23.21 -13.86
CA LEU A 118 -22.50 22.13 -12.98
C LEU A 118 -20.98 22.17 -12.75
N ALA A 119 -20.20 22.41 -13.81
CA ALA A 119 -18.74 22.51 -13.75
C ALA A 119 -18.29 23.71 -12.89
N SER A 120 -19.02 24.83 -12.96
CA SER A 120 -18.68 26.09 -12.29
C SER A 120 -19.12 26.18 -10.83
N ARG A 121 -19.87 25.19 -10.32
CA ARG A 121 -20.28 25.18 -8.90
C ARG A 121 -19.06 25.13 -7.98
N ALA A 122 -19.19 25.66 -6.78
CA ALA A 122 -18.14 25.55 -5.77
C ALA A 122 -17.87 24.06 -5.41
N VAL A 123 -16.73 23.79 -4.78
CA VAL A 123 -16.31 22.42 -4.43
C VAL A 123 -17.24 21.82 -3.36
N ASP A 124 -17.78 22.66 -2.49
CA ASP A 124 -18.70 22.34 -1.39
C ASP A 124 -20.19 22.38 -1.79
N ALA A 125 -20.49 22.70 -3.05
CA ALA A 125 -21.87 22.80 -3.51
C ALA A 125 -22.56 21.43 -3.41
N GLN A 126 -23.79 21.41 -2.89
CA GLN A 126 -24.59 20.19 -2.89
C GLN A 126 -25.06 19.83 -4.31
N PHE A 127 -24.91 18.55 -4.68
CA PHE A 127 -25.38 18.01 -5.95
C PHE A 127 -26.56 17.08 -5.71
N THR A 128 -27.67 17.37 -6.38
CA THR A 128 -28.83 16.49 -6.40
C THR A 128 -28.58 15.27 -7.28
N MET A 129 -29.40 14.23 -7.12
CA MET A 129 -29.37 13.07 -8.03
C MET A 129 -29.60 13.47 -9.50
N ALA A 130 -30.42 14.49 -9.75
CA ALA A 130 -30.63 15.03 -11.09
C ALA A 130 -29.36 15.73 -11.61
N ASP A 131 -28.66 16.50 -10.77
CA ASP A 131 -27.39 17.13 -11.15
C ASP A 131 -26.33 16.09 -11.53
N ILE A 132 -26.20 15.01 -10.75
CA ILE A 132 -25.25 13.93 -11.02
C ILE A 132 -25.59 13.22 -12.33
N ARG A 133 -26.87 12.95 -12.57
CA ARG A 133 -27.33 12.33 -13.82
C ARG A 133 -27.06 13.21 -15.03
N ASP A 134 -27.33 14.51 -14.91
CA ASP A 134 -27.01 15.47 -15.96
C ASP A 134 -25.51 15.54 -16.23
N LEU A 135 -24.69 15.47 -15.17
CA LEU A 135 -23.24 15.44 -15.29
C LEU A 135 -22.73 14.17 -15.99
N GLN A 136 -23.26 12.99 -15.65
CA GLN A 136 -22.92 11.71 -16.31
C GLN A 136 -23.21 11.76 -17.82
N VAL A 137 -24.33 12.35 -18.23
CA VAL A 137 -24.68 12.53 -19.65
C VAL A 137 -23.76 13.56 -20.30
N TRP A 138 -23.61 14.74 -19.70
CA TRP A 138 -22.86 15.83 -20.31
C TRP A 138 -21.38 15.57 -20.46
N PHE A 139 -20.75 14.94 -19.47
CA PHE A 139 -19.36 14.51 -19.60
C PHE A 139 -19.19 13.66 -20.87
N ASN A 140 -20.04 12.66 -21.09
CA ASN A 140 -19.90 11.80 -22.26
C ASN A 140 -20.34 12.48 -23.58
N LEU A 141 -21.41 13.29 -23.56
CA LEU A 141 -21.94 13.95 -24.75
C LEU A 141 -21.02 15.08 -25.26
N ALA A 142 -20.38 15.82 -24.35
CA ALA A 142 -19.44 16.90 -24.71
C ALA A 142 -18.17 16.40 -25.40
N TRP A 143 -17.86 15.11 -25.26
CA TRP A 143 -16.77 14.43 -25.95
C TRP A 143 -17.16 13.85 -27.31
N CYS A 144 -18.42 13.95 -27.74
CA CYS A 144 -18.81 13.58 -29.11
C CYS A 144 -18.51 14.72 -30.09
N ASP A 145 -18.10 14.39 -31.32
CA ASP A 145 -17.89 15.39 -32.39
C ASP A 145 -19.14 16.30 -32.55
N PRO A 146 -19.01 17.64 -32.50
CA PRO A 146 -20.15 18.54 -32.55
C PRO A 146 -21.02 18.39 -33.80
N VAL A 147 -20.41 18.12 -34.96
CA VAL A 147 -21.13 17.97 -36.24
C VAL A 147 -21.87 16.64 -36.29
N TRP A 148 -21.29 15.57 -35.76
CA TRP A 148 -22.00 14.32 -35.58
C TRP A 148 -23.20 14.47 -34.64
N VAL A 149 -23.03 15.15 -33.50
CA VAL A 149 -24.12 15.40 -32.55
C VAL A 149 -25.26 16.20 -33.19
N GLU A 150 -24.96 17.16 -34.08
CA GLU A 150 -25.98 17.93 -34.80
C GLU A 150 -26.76 17.11 -35.84
N ASN A 151 -26.13 16.09 -36.44
CA ASN A 151 -26.72 15.29 -37.52
C ASN A 151 -27.37 13.99 -37.03
N ASP A 152 -26.98 13.49 -35.86
CA ASP A 152 -27.62 12.33 -35.23
C ASP A 152 -28.88 12.75 -34.49
N ARG A 153 -30.03 12.18 -34.89
CA ARG A 153 -31.34 12.55 -34.33
C ARG A 153 -31.40 12.37 -32.80
N GLY A 154 -30.81 11.29 -32.27
CA GLY A 154 -30.84 10.98 -30.84
C GLY A 154 -29.94 11.92 -30.05
N LEU A 155 -28.69 12.11 -30.49
CA LEU A 155 -27.74 13.01 -29.82
C LEU A 155 -28.18 14.48 -29.91
N ALA A 156 -28.74 14.91 -31.04
CA ALA A 156 -29.27 16.26 -31.21
C ALA A 156 -30.43 16.53 -30.24
N GLU A 157 -31.29 15.54 -29.99
CA GLU A 157 -32.37 15.65 -29.02
C GLU A 157 -31.84 15.77 -27.59
N LEU A 158 -30.81 14.98 -27.22
CA LEU A 158 -30.14 15.10 -25.92
C LEU A 158 -29.50 16.48 -25.74
N LYS A 159 -28.77 16.98 -26.75
CA LYS A 159 -28.15 18.30 -26.72
C LYS A 159 -29.20 19.41 -26.57
N ARG A 160 -30.34 19.32 -27.27
CA ARG A 160 -31.45 20.28 -27.16
C ARG A 160 -32.13 20.23 -25.79
N LYS A 161 -32.21 19.04 -25.20
CA LYS A 161 -32.81 18.82 -23.88
C LYS A 161 -32.01 19.53 -22.78
N ASP A 162 -30.68 19.50 -22.87
CA ASP A 162 -29.68 20.20 -22.04
C ASP A 162 -29.69 19.88 -20.54
N ARG A 163 -30.84 19.55 -19.93
CA ARG A 163 -30.99 19.25 -18.52
C ARG A 163 -32.12 18.27 -18.27
N ASP A 164 -32.25 17.81 -17.03
CA ASP A 164 -33.32 16.90 -16.60
C ASP A 164 -33.31 15.60 -17.42
N PHE A 165 -32.11 15.10 -17.71
CA PHE A 165 -31.95 13.82 -18.41
C PHE A 165 -32.63 12.69 -17.62
N THR A 166 -32.96 11.61 -18.28
CA THR A 166 -33.50 10.38 -17.69
C THR A 166 -32.46 9.25 -17.78
N GLU A 167 -32.66 8.17 -17.03
CA GLU A 167 -31.78 7.00 -17.16
C GLU A 167 -31.89 6.35 -18.56
N GLN A 168 -33.05 6.49 -19.24
CA GLN A 168 -33.20 6.04 -20.62
C GLN A 168 -32.39 6.88 -21.62
N ASP A 169 -32.20 8.17 -21.35
CA ASP A 169 -31.42 9.05 -22.22
C ASP A 169 -29.95 8.61 -22.33
N LYS A 170 -29.39 8.04 -21.25
CA LYS A 170 -28.04 7.46 -21.24
C LYS A 170 -27.88 6.36 -22.29
N ALA A 171 -28.90 5.52 -22.48
CA ALA A 171 -28.85 4.41 -23.42
C ALA A 171 -28.72 4.90 -24.86
N ILE A 172 -29.35 6.02 -25.23
CA ILE A 172 -29.24 6.64 -26.56
C ILE A 172 -27.80 7.06 -26.81
N LEU A 173 -27.19 7.76 -25.84
CA LEU A 173 -25.81 8.23 -25.93
C LEU A 173 -24.80 7.09 -26.07
N PHE A 174 -24.86 6.09 -25.18
CA PHE A 174 -23.88 5.02 -25.17
C PHE A 174 -24.03 4.04 -26.33
N ALA A 175 -25.24 3.83 -26.85
CA ALA A 175 -25.45 3.07 -28.08
C ALA A 175 -24.80 3.78 -29.28
N ALA A 176 -25.00 5.09 -29.42
CA ALA A 176 -24.39 5.89 -30.48
C ALA A 176 -22.85 5.90 -30.39
N GLN A 177 -22.30 6.05 -29.18
CA GLN A 177 -20.85 5.96 -28.96
C GLN A 177 -20.28 4.60 -29.34
N LEU A 178 -20.93 3.50 -28.95
CA LEU A 178 -20.48 2.15 -29.27
C LEU A 178 -20.47 1.89 -30.78
N GLU A 179 -21.51 2.33 -31.50
CA GLU A 179 -21.56 2.24 -32.96
C GLU A 179 -20.45 3.06 -33.62
N ARG A 180 -20.20 4.28 -33.12
CA ARG A 180 -19.12 5.13 -33.60
C ARG A 180 -17.75 4.49 -33.40
N ILE A 181 -17.46 3.94 -32.22
CA ILE A 181 -16.20 3.24 -31.90
C ILE A 181 -15.97 2.08 -32.88
N ARG A 182 -16.99 1.26 -33.13
CA ARG A 182 -16.93 0.14 -34.09
C ARG A 182 -16.65 0.58 -35.53
N SER A 183 -16.94 1.83 -35.87
CA SER A 183 -16.78 2.39 -37.20
C SER A 183 -15.39 3.01 -37.45
N VAL A 184 -14.58 3.23 -36.42
CA VAL A 184 -13.25 3.88 -36.53
C VAL A 184 -12.31 3.11 -37.46
N ILE A 185 -12.00 1.85 -37.12
CA ILE A 185 -11.06 1.01 -37.89
C ILE A 185 -11.56 0.77 -39.32
N PRO A 186 -12.84 0.39 -39.56
CA PRO A 186 -13.38 0.29 -40.92
C PRO A 186 -13.20 1.54 -41.76
N LYS A 187 -13.33 2.74 -41.16
CA LYS A 187 -13.19 3.98 -41.91
C LYS A 187 -11.79 4.18 -42.45
N TYR A 188 -10.74 3.91 -41.66
CA TYR A 188 -9.36 3.96 -42.16
C TYR A 188 -9.11 2.97 -43.29
N ARG A 189 -9.64 1.74 -43.17
CA ARG A 189 -9.52 0.71 -44.22
C ARG A 189 -10.16 1.16 -45.52
N GLU A 190 -11.37 1.69 -45.47
CA GLU A 190 -12.09 2.20 -46.64
C GLU A 190 -11.27 3.24 -47.41
N LEU A 191 -10.66 4.20 -46.70
CA LEU A 191 -9.85 5.26 -47.30
C LEU A 191 -8.53 4.74 -47.91
N ALA A 192 -7.93 3.73 -47.27
CA ALA A 192 -6.71 3.10 -47.76
C ALA A 192 -6.98 2.23 -48.98
N GLU A 193 -8.06 1.44 -48.98
CA GLU A 193 -8.47 0.59 -50.10
C GLU A 193 -8.81 1.41 -51.36
N ARG A 194 -9.35 2.62 -51.21
CA ARG A 194 -9.58 3.55 -52.33
C ARG A 194 -8.34 4.35 -52.76
N GLY A 195 -7.21 4.17 -52.08
CA GLY A 195 -5.93 4.82 -52.41
C GLY A 195 -5.86 6.31 -52.11
N GLN A 196 -6.76 6.84 -51.28
CA GLN A 196 -6.72 8.26 -50.87
C GLN A 196 -5.81 8.48 -49.66
N VAL A 197 -5.68 7.47 -48.81
CA VAL A 197 -4.89 7.51 -47.58
C VAL A 197 -3.80 6.45 -47.58
N GLU A 198 -2.62 6.83 -47.11
CA GLU A 198 -1.58 5.90 -46.67
C GLU A 198 -1.73 5.63 -45.16
N LEU A 199 -1.64 4.36 -44.75
CA LEU A 199 -1.66 3.97 -43.33
C LEU A 199 -0.26 3.53 -42.90
N THR A 200 0.22 4.11 -41.81
CA THR A 200 1.53 3.85 -41.18
C THR A 200 1.36 3.50 -39.71
N PHE A 201 2.42 3.00 -39.08
CA PHE A 201 2.37 2.54 -37.69
C PHE A 201 3.55 3.05 -36.86
N SER A 202 3.40 2.95 -35.54
CA SER A 202 4.48 3.07 -34.56
C SER A 202 4.74 1.71 -33.89
N PRO A 203 5.88 1.52 -33.20
CA PRO A 203 6.07 0.32 -32.38
C PRO A 203 4.96 0.17 -31.32
N TYR A 204 4.65 -1.08 -30.93
CA TYR A 204 3.35 -1.46 -30.36
C TYR A 204 2.85 -0.58 -29.21
N TYR A 205 3.61 -0.45 -28.12
CA TYR A 205 3.26 0.35 -26.93
C TYR A 205 3.88 1.75 -26.95
N HIS A 206 4.23 2.23 -28.14
CA HIS A 206 4.81 3.57 -28.35
C HIS A 206 6.10 3.87 -27.55
N PRO A 207 7.11 2.98 -27.48
CA PRO A 207 8.38 3.25 -26.80
C PRO A 207 9.32 4.20 -27.57
N ILE A 208 10.17 4.93 -26.84
CA ILE A 208 11.29 5.71 -27.41
C ILE A 208 12.41 4.75 -27.85
N LEU A 209 12.37 4.30 -29.12
CA LEU A 209 13.25 3.25 -29.64
C LEU A 209 14.75 3.45 -29.36
N PRO A 210 15.34 4.66 -29.47
CA PRO A 210 16.75 4.87 -29.10
C PRO A 210 17.05 4.49 -27.64
N LEU A 211 16.16 4.83 -26.70
CA LEU A 211 16.34 4.54 -25.27
C LEU A 211 16.17 3.06 -24.96
N ILE A 212 15.26 2.37 -25.64
CA ILE A 212 15.09 0.91 -25.51
C ILE A 212 16.33 0.17 -26.01
N CYS A 213 16.89 0.57 -27.15
CA CYS A 213 18.14 0.00 -27.65
C CYS A 213 19.26 0.21 -26.63
N HIS A 214 19.44 1.45 -26.15
CA HIS A 214 20.36 1.79 -25.08
C HIS A 214 20.09 3.19 -24.52
N VAL A 215 19.86 3.31 -23.21
CA VAL A 215 19.61 4.60 -22.55
C VAL A 215 20.76 5.62 -22.70
N ASP A 216 22.00 5.17 -22.90
CA ASP A 216 23.15 6.05 -23.17
C ASP A 216 23.02 6.84 -24.48
N SER A 217 22.10 6.45 -25.37
CA SER A 217 21.81 7.19 -26.60
C SER A 217 21.39 8.64 -26.32
N ALA A 218 20.84 8.94 -25.14
CA ALA A 218 20.54 10.30 -24.70
C ALA A 218 21.77 11.21 -24.62
N ARG A 219 22.96 10.65 -24.32
CA ARG A 219 24.22 11.42 -24.24
C ARG A 219 24.64 12.00 -25.59
N SER A 220 24.16 11.43 -26.70
CA SER A 220 24.41 11.96 -28.04
C SER A 220 23.82 13.35 -28.22
N ALA A 221 22.63 13.61 -27.64
CA ALA A 221 21.98 14.91 -27.66
C ALA A 221 22.43 15.82 -26.51
N ASN A 222 22.61 15.25 -25.32
CA ASN A 222 23.01 15.98 -24.13
C ASN A 222 24.11 15.21 -23.37
N PRO A 223 25.40 15.51 -23.62
CA PRO A 223 26.52 14.78 -22.99
C PRO A 223 26.53 14.84 -21.46
N GLN A 224 25.90 15.85 -20.87
CA GLN A 224 25.87 16.10 -19.41
C GLN A 224 24.65 15.49 -18.72
N ILE A 225 23.76 14.81 -19.44
CA ILE A 225 22.55 14.21 -18.85
C ILE A 225 22.92 13.18 -17.76
N GLN A 226 22.15 13.20 -16.67
CA GLN A 226 22.26 12.17 -15.62
C GLN A 226 21.45 10.95 -16.02
N LEU A 227 22.10 9.80 -16.10
CA LEU A 227 21.45 8.54 -16.48
C LEU A 227 21.02 7.74 -15.23
N PRO A 228 20.07 6.80 -15.38
CA PRO A 228 19.74 5.83 -14.34
C PRO A 228 20.96 5.02 -13.88
N GLU A 229 20.91 4.48 -12.66
CA GLU A 229 22.00 3.66 -12.12
C GLU A 229 22.15 2.35 -12.91
N ARG A 230 21.02 1.77 -13.34
CA ARG A 230 20.95 0.60 -14.21
C ARG A 230 20.83 1.05 -15.66
N HIS A 231 21.85 0.72 -16.45
CA HIS A 231 21.88 1.02 -17.87
C HIS A 231 20.98 0.05 -18.65
N PHE A 232 19.73 0.44 -18.88
CA PHE A 232 18.79 -0.32 -19.70
C PHE A 232 19.25 -0.36 -21.18
N SER A 233 19.40 -1.56 -21.73
CA SER A 233 19.88 -1.76 -23.11
C SER A 233 19.37 -3.09 -23.67
N HIS A 234 18.23 -3.02 -24.37
CA HIS A 234 17.50 -4.18 -24.85
C HIS A 234 16.96 -3.95 -26.26
N ARG A 235 17.86 -4.01 -27.24
CA ARG A 235 17.51 -3.89 -28.67
C ARG A 235 16.48 -4.93 -29.11
N GLU A 236 16.50 -6.11 -28.50
CA GLU A 236 15.54 -7.18 -28.72
C GLU A 236 14.09 -6.78 -28.39
N ASP A 237 13.89 -5.93 -27.37
CA ASP A 237 12.55 -5.46 -26.99
C ASP A 237 12.04 -4.44 -28.02
N ALA A 238 12.93 -3.56 -28.52
CA ALA A 238 12.64 -2.65 -29.62
C ALA A 238 12.26 -3.40 -30.92
N GLU A 239 13.00 -4.46 -31.27
CA GLU A 239 12.63 -5.36 -32.39
C GLU A 239 11.26 -5.99 -32.16
N ARG A 240 11.01 -6.49 -30.95
CA ARG A 240 9.75 -7.14 -30.60
C ARG A 240 8.56 -6.20 -30.69
N GLN A 241 8.69 -4.96 -30.23
CA GLN A 241 7.66 -3.92 -30.30
C GLN A 241 7.30 -3.60 -31.76
N ILE A 242 8.30 -3.55 -32.65
CA ILE A 242 8.09 -3.33 -34.10
C ILE A 242 7.37 -4.54 -34.72
N GLU A 243 7.84 -5.76 -34.45
CA GLU A 243 7.24 -6.99 -34.98
C GLU A 243 5.78 -7.17 -34.55
N LEU A 244 5.50 -7.00 -33.25
CA LEU A 244 4.14 -7.04 -32.70
C LEU A 244 3.26 -5.96 -33.32
N GLY A 245 3.81 -4.74 -33.44
CA GLY A 245 3.12 -3.59 -34.01
C GLY A 245 2.67 -3.83 -35.44
N MET A 246 3.61 -4.23 -36.31
CA MET A 246 3.31 -4.58 -37.71
C MET A 246 2.32 -5.73 -37.81
N GLY A 247 2.47 -6.77 -36.98
CA GLY A 247 1.59 -7.93 -36.99
C GLY A 247 0.15 -7.59 -36.61
N LEU A 248 -0.07 -6.79 -35.57
CA LEU A 248 -1.41 -6.34 -35.20
C LEU A 248 -1.99 -5.41 -36.28
N PHE A 249 -1.20 -4.46 -36.78
CA PHE A 249 -1.61 -3.53 -37.81
C PHE A 249 -2.09 -4.24 -39.07
N GLU A 250 -1.32 -5.21 -39.57
CA GLU A 250 -1.67 -6.02 -40.74
C GLU A 250 -2.95 -6.83 -40.52
N ARG A 251 -3.15 -7.40 -39.31
CA ARG A 251 -4.41 -8.12 -38.98
C ARG A 251 -5.62 -7.21 -38.99
N MET A 252 -5.52 -6.01 -38.42
CA MET A 252 -6.66 -5.12 -38.20
C MET A 252 -7.02 -4.33 -39.46
N LEU A 253 -6.02 -3.82 -40.18
CA LEU A 253 -6.19 -2.92 -41.32
C LEU A 253 -6.05 -3.63 -42.68
N GLY A 254 -5.55 -4.86 -42.70
CA GLY A 254 -5.47 -5.70 -43.91
C GLY A 254 -4.30 -5.38 -44.83
N THR A 255 -3.43 -4.44 -44.47
CA THR A 255 -2.24 -4.05 -45.22
C THR A 255 -1.02 -3.99 -44.32
N ARG A 256 0.13 -4.41 -44.85
CA ARG A 256 1.42 -4.26 -44.17
C ARG A 256 1.91 -2.81 -44.37
N PRO A 257 2.24 -2.07 -43.30
CA PRO A 257 2.67 -0.68 -43.42
C PRO A 257 4.07 -0.59 -44.05
N LYS A 258 4.29 0.44 -44.87
CA LYS A 258 5.57 0.75 -45.51
C LYS A 258 6.39 1.79 -44.76
N GLY A 259 5.70 2.72 -44.13
CA GLY A 259 6.29 3.78 -43.31
C GLY A 259 6.15 3.51 -41.82
N MET A 260 7.11 4.01 -41.04
CA MET A 260 7.03 4.05 -39.58
C MET A 260 7.12 5.48 -39.08
N TRP A 261 6.23 5.83 -38.15
CA TRP A 261 6.41 6.95 -37.24
C TRP A 261 7.07 6.44 -35.97
N PRO A 262 8.38 6.68 -35.77
CA PRO A 262 9.02 6.38 -34.48
C PRO A 262 8.32 7.20 -33.40
N SER A 263 8.05 6.61 -32.25
CA SER A 263 7.38 7.32 -31.15
C SER A 263 8.04 8.65 -30.86
N GLU A 264 7.24 9.71 -30.82
CA GLU A 264 7.74 11.08 -30.60
C GLU A 264 8.76 11.52 -31.66
N MET A 265 8.67 10.95 -32.87
CA MET A 265 9.65 11.15 -33.95
C MET A 265 11.10 10.85 -33.50
N ALA A 266 11.25 10.05 -32.44
CA ALA A 266 12.53 9.77 -31.82
C ALA A 266 13.34 8.80 -32.66
N VAL A 267 14.44 9.29 -33.21
CA VAL A 267 15.34 8.52 -34.06
C VAL A 267 16.75 8.53 -33.52
N GLY A 268 17.57 7.63 -34.06
CA GLY A 268 18.99 7.53 -33.81
C GLY A 268 19.57 6.42 -34.67
N GLU A 269 20.90 6.35 -34.73
CA GLU A 269 21.61 5.41 -35.60
C GLU A 269 21.22 3.94 -35.34
N ALA A 270 21.02 3.58 -34.07
CA ALA A 270 20.64 2.23 -33.65
C ALA A 270 19.26 1.79 -34.16
N VAL A 271 18.38 2.74 -34.51
CA VAL A 271 17.02 2.45 -34.98
C VAL A 271 16.99 2.08 -36.47
N ILE A 272 17.98 2.53 -37.26
CA ILE A 272 18.01 2.30 -38.71
C ILE A 272 18.07 0.81 -39.04
N GLY A 273 18.90 0.05 -38.33
CA GLY A 273 19.00 -1.40 -38.52
C GLY A 273 17.71 -2.14 -38.17
N LEU A 274 16.94 -1.64 -37.18
CA LEU A 274 15.63 -2.18 -36.84
C LEU A 274 14.62 -1.98 -37.97
N ALA A 275 14.62 -0.79 -38.57
CA ALA A 275 13.71 -0.46 -39.66
C ALA A 275 14.01 -1.28 -40.93
N GLU A 276 15.29 -1.50 -41.23
CA GLU A 276 15.70 -2.38 -42.32
C GLU A 276 15.26 -3.83 -42.09
N LYS A 277 15.48 -4.37 -40.88
CA LYS A 277 15.06 -5.72 -40.51
C LYS A 277 13.54 -5.91 -40.66
N ALA A 278 12.78 -4.88 -40.29
CA ALA A 278 11.32 -4.84 -40.44
C ALA A 278 10.85 -4.65 -41.90
N ARG A 279 11.77 -4.34 -42.83
CA ARG A 279 11.54 -4.04 -44.25
C ARG A 279 10.67 -2.81 -44.45
N LEU A 280 11.00 -1.73 -43.74
CA LEU A 280 10.34 -0.44 -43.89
C LEU A 280 10.99 0.35 -45.04
N ASP A 281 10.14 0.99 -45.85
CA ASP A 281 10.58 1.81 -46.97
C ASP A 281 11.01 3.21 -46.49
N TRP A 282 10.34 3.73 -45.46
CA TRP A 282 10.59 5.06 -44.93
C TRP A 282 10.28 5.26 -43.44
N MET A 283 10.92 6.28 -42.87
CA MET A 283 10.69 6.80 -41.51
C MET A 283 10.58 8.32 -41.52
N ILE A 284 9.97 8.89 -40.48
CA ILE A 284 9.87 10.34 -40.27
C ILE A 284 10.58 10.81 -39.00
N SER A 285 11.20 11.99 -39.05
CA SER A 285 11.65 12.73 -37.87
C SER A 285 11.46 14.24 -38.03
N ASP A 286 12.01 15.06 -37.14
CA ASP A 286 11.83 16.51 -37.11
C ASP A 286 12.95 17.29 -37.82
N GLU A 287 12.62 18.48 -38.31
CA GLU A 287 13.56 19.43 -38.90
C GLU A 287 14.80 19.68 -38.02
N GLU A 288 14.63 19.81 -36.71
CA GLU A 288 15.76 20.10 -35.82
C GLU A 288 16.73 18.92 -35.77
N VAL A 289 16.23 17.68 -35.82
CA VAL A 289 17.04 16.47 -35.93
C VAL A 289 17.82 16.48 -37.25
N LEU A 290 17.18 16.83 -38.38
CA LEU A 290 17.87 16.99 -39.65
C LEU A 290 18.96 18.07 -39.58
N SER A 291 18.66 19.22 -38.97
CA SER A 291 19.59 20.34 -38.88
C SER A 291 20.90 19.96 -38.17
N ARG A 292 20.82 19.08 -37.16
CA ARG A 292 21.98 18.55 -36.43
C ARG A 292 22.65 17.36 -37.12
N SER A 293 21.99 16.76 -38.10
CA SER A 293 22.47 15.62 -38.87
C SER A 293 23.31 16.03 -40.10
N ILE A 294 23.19 17.29 -40.54
CA ILE A 294 23.89 17.80 -41.72
C ILE A 294 25.26 18.36 -41.34
N GLU A 295 26.28 17.98 -42.10
CA GLU A 295 27.61 18.59 -42.04
C GLU A 295 27.58 19.96 -42.71
N GLY A 296 27.64 21.04 -41.92
CA GLY A 296 27.70 22.42 -42.42
C GLY A 296 26.51 23.29 -42.00
N GLN A 297 26.25 24.36 -42.75
CA GLN A 297 25.15 25.28 -42.44
C GLN A 297 23.83 24.73 -42.99
N PHE A 298 22.85 24.51 -42.10
CA PHE A 298 21.50 24.10 -42.48
C PHE A 298 20.75 25.20 -43.25
N ASN A 299 20.19 24.86 -44.41
CA ASN A 299 19.31 25.71 -45.20
C ASN A 299 18.03 24.94 -45.56
N ARG A 300 16.87 25.46 -45.14
CA ARG A 300 15.57 24.82 -45.36
C ARG A 300 15.27 24.54 -46.84
N ASP A 301 15.53 25.51 -47.71
CA ASP A 301 15.22 25.42 -49.14
C ASP A 301 16.14 24.44 -49.87
N GLU A 302 17.29 24.10 -49.30
CA GLU A 302 18.23 23.12 -49.87
C GLU A 302 18.09 21.74 -49.24
N ASN A 303 17.73 21.68 -47.97
CA ASN A 303 17.84 20.48 -47.15
C ASN A 303 16.50 19.87 -46.74
N LEU A 304 15.53 20.66 -46.29
CA LEU A 304 14.34 20.14 -45.59
C LEU A 304 13.36 19.42 -46.53
N TYR A 305 13.06 20.03 -47.68
CA TYR A 305 12.01 19.56 -48.60
C TYR A 305 12.42 18.42 -49.54
N GLN A 306 13.57 17.78 -49.28
CA GLN A 306 14.05 16.63 -50.05
C GLN A 306 14.29 15.43 -49.13
N PRO A 307 13.66 14.27 -49.39
CA PRO A 307 13.92 13.05 -48.65
C PRO A 307 15.40 12.68 -48.63
N LYS A 308 15.86 12.14 -47.51
CA LYS A 308 17.23 11.67 -47.32
C LYS A 308 17.29 10.15 -47.35
N ARG A 309 18.42 9.59 -47.74
CA ARG A 309 18.73 8.18 -47.58
C ARG A 309 19.69 8.03 -46.40
N VAL A 310 19.36 7.19 -45.44
CA VAL A 310 20.27 6.84 -44.32
C VAL A 310 20.68 5.39 -44.49
N ALA A 311 21.99 5.10 -44.44
CA ALA A 311 22.52 3.76 -44.61
C ALA A 311 23.33 3.31 -43.37
N ARG A 312 22.93 2.20 -42.76
CA ARG A 312 23.56 1.57 -41.57
C ARG A 312 23.41 0.06 -41.64
N GLU A 313 24.33 -0.66 -40.97
CA GLU A 313 24.28 -2.11 -40.77
C GLU A 313 24.10 -3.01 -42.02
N GLY A 314 24.26 -2.47 -43.24
CA GLY A 314 24.20 -3.25 -44.48
C GLY A 314 23.06 -2.85 -45.42
N GLY A 315 22.11 -2.02 -44.98
CA GLY A 315 21.08 -1.47 -45.85
C GLY A 315 20.73 -0.02 -45.54
N SER A 316 19.55 0.40 -46.01
CA SER A 316 19.17 1.81 -46.03
C SER A 316 17.67 2.03 -45.99
N VAL A 317 17.24 3.08 -45.29
CA VAL A 317 15.85 3.54 -45.21
C VAL A 317 15.74 4.98 -45.73
N SER A 318 14.59 5.33 -46.31
CA SER A 318 14.29 6.71 -46.66
C SER A 318 13.84 7.49 -45.43
N MET A 319 14.35 8.69 -45.22
CA MET A 319 13.96 9.58 -44.14
C MET A 319 13.30 10.82 -44.72
N VAL A 320 12.11 11.15 -44.21
CA VAL A 320 11.48 12.45 -44.40
C VAL A 320 11.48 13.23 -43.11
N PHE A 321 11.49 14.55 -43.20
CA PHE A 321 11.58 15.42 -42.03
C PHE A 321 10.41 16.40 -42.02
N ARG A 322 9.74 16.48 -40.88
CA ARG A 322 8.62 17.39 -40.62
C ARG A 322 9.09 18.83 -40.76
N ASP A 323 8.28 19.65 -41.44
CA ASP A 323 8.40 21.10 -41.35
C ASP A 323 7.84 21.57 -40.00
N SER A 324 8.76 21.85 -39.07
CA SER A 324 8.42 22.21 -37.69
C SER A 324 7.55 23.47 -37.64
N GLN A 325 7.84 24.47 -38.49
CA GLN A 325 7.12 25.73 -38.54
C GLN A 325 5.68 25.57 -39.03
N LEU A 326 5.47 24.84 -40.13
CA LEU A 326 4.12 24.60 -40.66
C LEU A 326 3.27 23.76 -39.72
N SER A 327 3.88 22.78 -39.07
CA SER A 327 3.16 21.87 -38.17
C SER A 327 2.82 22.56 -36.84
N ASN A 328 3.74 23.36 -36.29
CA ASN A 328 3.54 24.06 -35.02
C ASN A 328 2.47 25.14 -35.10
N VAL A 329 2.32 25.84 -36.22
CA VAL A 329 1.25 26.85 -36.35
C VAL A 329 -0.13 26.20 -36.26
N ILE A 330 -0.32 24.97 -36.78
CA ILE A 330 -1.56 24.21 -36.64
C ILE A 330 -1.77 23.78 -35.17
N GLY A 331 -0.72 23.26 -34.53
CA GLY A 331 -0.81 22.75 -33.16
C GLY A 331 -1.03 23.84 -32.09
N PHE A 332 -0.44 25.03 -32.26
CA PHE A 332 -0.29 25.99 -31.16
C PHE A 332 -0.79 27.41 -31.45
N ASP A 333 -0.80 27.85 -32.71
CA ASP A 333 -1.06 29.26 -33.03
C ASP A 333 -2.45 29.49 -33.63
N TYR A 334 -2.84 28.67 -34.61
CA TYR A 334 -4.08 28.84 -35.39
C TYR A 334 -5.36 28.65 -34.57
N GLN A 335 -5.28 28.01 -33.40
CA GLN A 335 -6.37 27.99 -32.40
C GLN A 335 -6.83 29.39 -31.96
N ARG A 336 -6.01 30.44 -32.19
CA ARG A 336 -6.30 31.85 -31.87
C ARG A 336 -6.78 32.67 -33.07
N MET A 337 -6.93 32.05 -34.25
CA MET A 337 -7.32 32.70 -35.50
C MET A 337 -8.71 32.24 -35.96
N SER A 338 -9.32 32.98 -36.89
CA SER A 338 -10.48 32.48 -37.61
C SER A 338 -10.08 31.29 -38.48
N SER A 339 -10.95 30.28 -38.58
CA SER A 339 -10.69 29.05 -39.36
C SER A 339 -10.29 29.34 -40.81
N VAL A 340 -10.90 30.34 -41.44
CA VAL A 340 -10.62 30.74 -42.83
C VAL A 340 -9.28 31.46 -42.97
N ASP A 341 -8.94 32.36 -42.04
CA ASP A 341 -7.67 33.09 -42.10
C ASP A 341 -6.49 32.18 -41.78
N ALA A 342 -6.67 31.23 -40.84
CA ALA A 342 -5.68 30.19 -40.56
C ALA A 342 -5.41 29.31 -41.80
N ALA A 343 -6.45 28.83 -42.47
CA ALA A 343 -6.32 28.05 -43.71
C ALA A 343 -5.63 28.87 -44.81
N ARG A 344 -6.02 30.14 -44.99
CA ARG A 344 -5.39 31.04 -45.98
C ARG A 344 -3.92 31.30 -45.68
N ASP A 345 -3.54 31.49 -44.42
CA ASP A 345 -2.15 31.67 -44.02
C ASP A 345 -1.31 30.43 -44.33
N LEU A 346 -1.83 29.23 -44.02
CA LEU A 346 -1.16 27.96 -44.30
C LEU A 346 -0.91 27.77 -45.80
N ILE A 347 -1.95 27.97 -46.63
CA ILE A 347 -1.83 27.93 -48.10
C ILE A 347 -0.82 28.99 -48.59
N GLY A 348 -0.83 30.19 -48.00
CA GLY A 348 0.13 31.24 -48.29
C GLY A 348 1.57 30.84 -47.99
N ARG A 349 1.82 30.14 -46.88
CA ARG A 349 3.14 29.58 -46.52
C ARG A 349 3.59 28.52 -47.51
N LEU A 350 2.70 27.61 -47.89
CA LEU A 350 2.98 26.57 -48.89
C LEU A 350 3.32 27.17 -50.26
N ARG A 351 2.60 28.22 -50.70
CA ARG A 351 2.92 28.92 -51.96
C ARG A 351 4.31 29.57 -51.93
N ARG A 352 4.76 30.10 -50.79
CA ARG A 352 6.13 30.63 -50.66
C ARG A 352 7.19 29.54 -50.82
N ILE A 353 6.95 28.34 -50.29
CA ILE A 353 7.85 27.18 -50.48
C ILE A 353 7.88 26.77 -51.96
N ARG A 354 6.73 26.75 -52.63
CA ARG A 354 6.64 26.50 -54.07
C ARG A 354 7.43 27.53 -54.89
N ASP A 355 7.38 28.79 -54.50
CA ASP A 355 8.06 29.87 -55.24
C ASP A 355 9.60 29.74 -55.21
N VAL A 356 10.17 29.11 -54.17
CA VAL A 356 11.62 28.82 -54.06
C VAL A 356 12.03 27.43 -54.56
N GLN A 357 11.06 26.57 -54.91
CA GLN A 357 11.30 25.18 -55.37
C GLN A 357 12.16 25.12 -56.65
N GLY A 358 11.94 26.02 -57.60
CA GLY A 358 12.60 25.99 -58.91
C GLY A 358 12.22 24.72 -59.69
N ASP A 359 13.24 24.00 -60.21
CA ASP A 359 13.05 22.74 -60.96
C ASP A 359 13.05 21.48 -60.08
N ARG A 360 13.31 21.63 -58.77
CA ARG A 360 13.36 20.54 -57.80
C ARG A 360 11.96 19.99 -57.53
N ASP A 361 11.87 18.75 -57.07
CA ASP A 361 10.62 18.14 -56.61
C ASP A 361 10.60 18.20 -55.08
N PHE A 362 9.89 19.18 -54.53
CA PHE A 362 9.80 19.39 -53.08
C PHE A 362 8.66 18.58 -52.49
N LEU A 363 8.91 18.03 -51.29
CA LEU A 363 7.92 17.46 -50.40
C LEU A 363 7.88 18.28 -49.10
N ALA A 364 6.84 19.08 -48.91
CA ALA A 364 6.57 19.72 -47.63
C ALA A 364 5.80 18.75 -46.73
N VAL A 365 6.42 18.32 -45.63
CA VAL A 365 5.81 17.37 -44.69
C VAL A 365 5.23 18.12 -43.51
N ILE A 366 3.90 18.04 -43.33
CA ILE A 366 3.21 18.59 -42.16
C ILE A 366 2.81 17.40 -41.30
N ALA A 367 3.39 17.31 -40.10
CA ALA A 367 3.28 16.12 -39.27
C ALA A 367 3.12 16.48 -37.80
N LEU A 368 2.07 15.98 -37.16
CA LEU A 368 1.72 16.25 -35.76
C LEU A 368 0.64 15.26 -35.28
N ASP A 369 0.42 15.24 -33.98
CA ASP A 369 -0.67 14.49 -33.37
C ASP A 369 -2.03 14.90 -33.93
N GLY A 370 -2.84 13.90 -34.24
CA GLY A 370 -4.15 14.03 -34.85
C GLY A 370 -5.27 14.26 -33.84
N GLU A 371 -5.07 14.12 -32.54
CA GLU A 371 -6.16 14.30 -31.56
C GLU A 371 -6.02 15.54 -30.67
N ASN A 372 -4.81 16.04 -30.44
CA ASN A 372 -4.55 16.97 -29.33
C ASN A 372 -4.94 18.44 -29.65
N ALA A 373 -4.68 18.92 -30.86
CA ALA A 373 -4.87 20.35 -31.19
C ALA A 373 -6.34 20.79 -31.16
N TRP A 374 -7.27 19.90 -31.51
CA TRP A 374 -8.64 20.28 -31.89
C TRP A 374 -9.50 20.75 -30.73
N GLU A 375 -9.20 20.36 -29.50
CA GLU A 375 -9.96 20.74 -28.30
C GLU A 375 -9.96 22.25 -28.03
N PHE A 376 -8.96 22.94 -28.58
CA PHE A 376 -8.81 24.39 -28.47
C PHE A 376 -9.37 25.16 -29.66
N TYR A 377 -9.82 24.46 -30.71
CA TYR A 377 -10.48 25.07 -31.85
C TYR A 377 -11.99 25.13 -31.63
N PRO A 378 -12.66 26.20 -32.11
CA PRO A 378 -14.11 26.21 -32.24
C PRO A 378 -14.60 25.01 -33.02
N ARG A 379 -15.70 24.39 -32.56
CA ARG A 379 -16.30 23.19 -33.16
C ARG A 379 -15.27 22.09 -33.45
N ASP A 380 -14.32 21.94 -32.54
CA ASP A 380 -13.35 20.85 -32.57
C ASP A 380 -12.54 20.76 -33.86
N GLY A 381 -12.14 21.91 -34.40
CA GLY A 381 -11.30 22.02 -35.59
C GLY A 381 -12.00 21.70 -36.92
N HIS A 382 -13.28 21.31 -36.90
CA HIS A 382 -14.04 20.93 -38.10
C HIS A 382 -14.05 22.05 -39.15
N ASP A 383 -14.32 23.28 -38.72
CA ASP A 383 -14.41 24.43 -39.63
C ASP A 383 -13.04 24.78 -40.26
N PHE A 384 -11.94 24.59 -39.52
CA PHE A 384 -10.58 24.83 -40.03
C PHE A 384 -10.18 23.76 -41.06
N LEU A 385 -10.37 22.49 -40.74
CA LEU A 385 -10.04 21.38 -41.65
C LEU A 385 -10.85 21.47 -42.96
N ASN A 386 -12.15 21.80 -42.89
CA ASN A 386 -12.95 22.02 -44.09
C ASN A 386 -12.46 23.21 -44.92
N ALA A 387 -12.14 24.34 -44.30
CA ALA A 387 -11.62 25.50 -45.00
C ALA A 387 -10.29 25.16 -45.71
N LEU A 388 -9.39 24.46 -45.02
CA LEU A 388 -8.12 24.00 -45.56
C LEU A 388 -8.31 23.02 -46.73
N TYR A 389 -9.12 21.99 -46.55
CA TYR A 389 -9.34 20.96 -47.59
C TYR A 389 -10.08 21.51 -48.80
N THR A 390 -10.96 22.50 -48.63
CA THR A 390 -11.61 23.20 -49.75
C THR A 390 -10.59 23.96 -50.62
N GLU A 391 -9.65 24.66 -49.99
CA GLU A 391 -8.58 25.35 -50.71
C GLU A 391 -7.62 24.36 -51.40
N LEU A 392 -7.30 23.23 -50.76
CA LEU A 392 -6.44 22.19 -51.34
C LEU A 392 -7.11 21.46 -52.51
N GLU A 393 -8.39 21.08 -52.38
CA GLU A 393 -9.17 20.39 -53.43
C GLU A 393 -9.31 21.21 -54.73
N SER A 394 -9.30 22.54 -54.58
CA SER A 394 -9.39 23.49 -55.69
C SER A 394 -8.04 24.00 -56.20
N SER A 395 -6.94 23.71 -55.50
CA SER A 395 -5.60 24.13 -55.88
C SER A 395 -5.04 23.27 -57.03
N ALA A 396 -4.45 23.93 -58.03
CA ALA A 396 -3.68 23.28 -59.09
C ALA A 396 -2.17 23.39 -58.86
N ASP A 397 -1.76 24.20 -57.89
CA ASP A 397 -0.38 24.58 -57.61
C ASP A 397 0.21 23.94 -56.35
N ILE A 398 -0.63 23.33 -55.53
CA ILE A 398 -0.29 22.53 -54.37
C ILE A 398 -0.98 21.18 -54.55
N LEU A 399 -0.22 20.10 -54.49
CA LEU A 399 -0.73 18.74 -54.61
C LEU A 399 -0.52 18.01 -53.29
N THR A 400 -1.59 17.54 -52.68
CA THR A 400 -1.47 16.63 -51.53
C THR A 400 -1.12 15.23 -52.02
N THR A 401 -0.14 14.61 -51.38
CA THR A 401 0.33 13.27 -51.70
C THR A 401 0.56 12.44 -50.44
N THR A 402 0.77 11.14 -50.60
CA THR A 402 1.27 10.27 -49.52
C THR A 402 2.80 10.22 -49.56
N VAL A 403 3.44 9.86 -48.46
CA VAL A 403 4.91 9.83 -48.42
C VAL A 403 5.42 8.71 -49.34
N SER A 404 4.77 7.54 -49.32
CA SER A 404 5.11 6.43 -50.22
C SER A 404 4.95 6.77 -51.69
N ASP A 405 3.85 7.43 -52.10
CA ASP A 405 3.64 7.81 -53.50
C ASP A 405 4.74 8.77 -53.98
N PHE A 406 5.07 9.78 -53.16
CA PHE A 406 6.14 10.71 -53.48
C PHE A 406 7.51 10.01 -53.61
N LEU A 407 7.85 9.13 -52.68
CA LEU A 407 9.14 8.42 -52.70
C LEU A 407 9.26 7.43 -53.87
N ALA A 408 8.14 6.86 -54.34
CA ALA A 408 8.12 5.99 -55.50
C ALA A 408 8.45 6.75 -56.80
N GLU A 409 7.97 7.99 -56.92
CA GLU A 409 8.23 8.86 -58.07
C GLU A 409 9.58 9.59 -57.95
N HIS A 410 9.98 9.94 -56.72
CA HIS A 410 11.14 10.78 -56.40
C HIS A 410 12.02 10.13 -55.32
N PRO A 411 12.75 9.04 -55.63
CA PRO A 411 13.58 8.35 -54.65
C PRO A 411 14.72 9.25 -54.12
N PRO A 412 15.09 9.13 -52.84
CA PRO A 412 16.07 10.01 -52.20
C PRO A 412 17.45 9.90 -52.85
N GLN A 413 17.96 11.03 -53.33
CA GLN A 413 19.29 11.12 -53.96
C GLN A 413 20.39 11.50 -52.96
N GLN A 414 20.02 12.13 -51.84
CA GLN A 414 20.98 12.65 -50.86
C GLN A 414 21.22 11.63 -49.75
N LEU A 415 22.47 11.19 -49.61
CA LEU A 415 22.90 10.34 -48.49
C LEU A 415 23.15 11.21 -47.25
N LEU A 416 22.60 10.80 -46.12
CA LEU A 416 22.87 11.40 -44.82
C LEU A 416 23.90 10.53 -44.09
N HIS A 417 25.10 11.07 -43.90
CA HIS A 417 26.24 10.35 -43.35
C HIS A 417 26.15 10.10 -41.85
N HIS A 418 25.39 10.93 -41.13
CA HIS A 418 25.12 10.84 -39.70
C HIS A 418 23.67 11.24 -39.43
N LEU A 419 22.96 10.46 -38.61
CA LEU A 419 21.64 10.81 -38.09
C LEU A 419 21.77 11.15 -36.60
N HIS A 420 21.50 12.40 -36.27
CA HIS A 420 21.46 12.89 -34.90
C HIS A 420 20.40 12.12 -34.10
N THR A 421 20.73 11.74 -32.86
CA THR A 421 19.78 11.07 -31.97
C THR A 421 18.92 12.10 -31.25
N GLY A 422 17.60 12.03 -31.41
CA GLY A 422 16.68 12.99 -30.80
C GLY A 422 15.24 12.81 -31.24
N SER A 423 14.33 13.56 -30.61
CA SER A 423 12.90 13.60 -30.91
C SER A 423 12.49 14.92 -31.58
N TRP A 424 11.19 15.09 -31.84
CA TRP A 424 10.65 16.39 -32.27
C TRP A 424 10.79 17.51 -31.21
N ILE A 425 11.13 17.17 -29.97
CA ILE A 425 11.30 18.13 -28.88
C ILE A 425 12.79 18.43 -28.71
N GLY A 426 13.21 19.58 -29.25
CA GLY A 426 14.56 20.11 -29.05
C GLY A 426 15.69 19.26 -29.64
N ALA A 427 15.37 18.38 -30.59
CA ALA A 427 16.26 17.33 -31.10
C ALA A 427 17.01 16.59 -29.97
N SER A 428 16.28 16.29 -28.89
CA SER A 428 16.80 15.64 -27.68
C SER A 428 15.87 14.54 -27.17
N LEU A 429 16.35 13.76 -26.21
CA LEU A 429 15.60 12.71 -25.49
C LEU A 429 15.32 13.09 -24.01
N ASP A 430 15.77 14.27 -23.56
CA ASP A 430 15.64 14.77 -22.17
C ASP A 430 14.20 14.82 -21.62
N THR A 431 13.20 14.69 -22.50
CA THR A 431 11.79 14.62 -22.08
C THR A 431 11.46 13.29 -21.40
N TRP A 432 12.16 12.19 -21.70
CA TRP A 432 11.85 10.84 -21.22
C TRP A 432 12.95 10.20 -20.35
N ILE A 433 14.05 10.92 -20.13
CA ILE A 433 15.19 10.47 -19.30
C ILE A 433 15.91 11.70 -18.74
N GLY A 434 16.65 11.56 -17.63
CA GLY A 434 17.47 12.64 -17.08
C GLY A 434 16.97 13.21 -15.75
N ASP A 435 15.65 13.34 -15.59
CA ASP A 435 15.05 13.75 -14.32
C ASP A 435 15.16 12.59 -13.30
N PRO A 436 15.32 12.87 -11.99
CA PRO A 436 15.41 11.83 -10.97
C PRO A 436 14.26 10.82 -11.00
N GLU A 437 13.04 11.31 -11.23
CA GLU A 437 11.83 10.49 -11.35
C GLU A 437 11.89 9.55 -12.58
N HIS A 438 12.43 10.02 -13.72
CA HIS A 438 12.69 9.15 -14.89
C HIS A 438 13.70 8.07 -14.55
N ASN A 439 14.79 8.43 -13.89
CA ASN A 439 15.88 7.51 -13.59
C ASN A 439 15.42 6.40 -12.64
N ILE A 440 14.63 6.74 -11.61
CA ILE A 440 13.99 5.74 -10.74
C ILE A 440 13.08 4.81 -11.55
N ALA A 441 12.25 5.35 -12.45
CA ALA A 441 11.36 4.53 -13.28
C ALA A 441 12.16 3.56 -14.18
N TRP A 442 13.24 4.03 -14.81
CA TRP A 442 14.15 3.18 -15.60
C TRP A 442 14.83 2.10 -14.74
N ASP A 443 15.26 2.43 -13.52
CA ASP A 443 15.87 1.47 -12.59
C ASP A 443 14.87 0.39 -12.11
N LEU A 444 13.61 0.78 -11.89
CA LEU A 444 12.53 -0.14 -11.54
C LEU A 444 12.22 -1.11 -12.69
N LEU A 445 12.13 -0.58 -13.92
CA LEU A 445 11.92 -1.35 -15.13
C LEU A 445 13.07 -2.32 -15.39
N ALA A 446 14.32 -1.83 -15.38
CA ALA A 446 15.52 -2.63 -15.61
C ALA A 446 15.61 -3.82 -14.64
N GLU A 447 15.46 -3.57 -13.32
CA GLU A 447 15.50 -4.65 -12.35
C GLU A 447 14.37 -5.67 -12.52
N THR A 448 13.15 -5.22 -12.81
CA THR A 448 12.00 -6.11 -12.99
C THR A 448 12.16 -6.98 -14.22
N ARG A 449 12.67 -6.39 -15.31
CA ARG A 449 13.02 -7.11 -16.53
C ARG A 449 14.14 -8.12 -16.31
N ASP A 450 15.27 -7.70 -15.70
CA ASP A 450 16.41 -8.58 -15.39
C ASP A 450 15.96 -9.78 -14.55
N TRP A 451 15.09 -9.53 -13.57
CA TRP A 451 14.49 -10.58 -12.76
C TRP A 451 13.63 -11.54 -13.60
N LEU A 452 12.77 -11.01 -14.48
CA LEU A 452 11.91 -11.82 -15.35
C LEU A 452 12.73 -12.68 -16.33
N ASP A 453 13.79 -12.13 -16.90
CA ASP A 453 14.70 -12.88 -17.78
C ASP A 453 15.34 -14.05 -17.04
N ALA A 454 15.88 -13.79 -15.84
CA ALA A 454 16.46 -14.83 -14.99
C ALA A 454 15.44 -15.93 -14.62
N GLN A 455 14.18 -15.56 -14.31
CA GLN A 455 13.13 -16.54 -14.03
C GLN A 455 12.70 -17.34 -15.28
N SER A 456 12.56 -16.66 -16.43
CA SER A 456 12.13 -17.28 -17.69
C SER A 456 13.12 -18.34 -18.16
N GLN A 457 14.42 -18.12 -17.97
CA GLN A 457 15.48 -19.09 -18.28
C GLN A 457 15.41 -20.33 -17.36
N GLN A 458 15.07 -20.14 -16.09
CA GLN A 458 14.99 -21.22 -15.10
C GLN A 458 13.68 -22.03 -15.19
N ARG A 459 12.59 -21.42 -15.68
CA ARG A 459 11.26 -22.04 -15.76
C ARG A 459 10.62 -21.99 -17.16
N PRO A 460 11.22 -22.64 -18.19
CA PRO A 460 10.68 -22.58 -19.55
C PRO A 460 9.27 -23.19 -19.73
N LYS A 461 8.81 -24.01 -18.77
CA LYS A 461 7.50 -24.68 -18.80
C LYS A 461 6.32 -23.74 -18.52
N GLU A 462 6.54 -22.56 -17.95
CA GLU A 462 5.52 -21.56 -17.61
C GLU A 462 5.25 -20.58 -18.79
N SER A 463 5.36 -21.06 -20.03
CA SER A 463 5.50 -20.21 -21.23
C SER A 463 4.35 -19.23 -21.46
N GLN A 464 3.11 -19.56 -21.05
CA GLN A 464 1.96 -18.66 -21.20
C GLN A 464 1.98 -17.52 -20.17
N GLN A 465 2.30 -17.81 -18.91
CA GLN A 465 2.43 -16.81 -17.85
C GLN A 465 3.64 -15.91 -18.12
N ALA A 466 4.76 -16.51 -18.53
CA ALA A 466 5.94 -15.76 -18.94
C ALA A 466 5.63 -14.82 -20.12
N ALA A 467 4.86 -15.26 -21.12
CA ALA A 467 4.46 -14.38 -22.23
C ALA A 467 3.59 -13.20 -21.78
N LEU A 468 2.70 -13.40 -20.79
CA LEU A 468 1.93 -12.31 -20.19
C LEU A 468 2.84 -11.36 -19.39
N ALA A 469 3.78 -11.90 -18.62
CA ALA A 469 4.74 -11.10 -17.87
C ALA A 469 5.67 -10.27 -18.79
N TRP A 470 6.13 -10.83 -19.90
CA TRP A 470 6.89 -10.09 -20.92
C TRP A 470 6.06 -9.00 -21.59
N ARG A 471 4.76 -9.22 -21.77
CA ARG A 471 3.86 -8.17 -22.27
C ARG A 471 3.78 -6.99 -21.29
N GLU A 472 3.72 -7.24 -19.98
CA GLU A 472 3.73 -6.19 -18.95
C GLU A 472 5.02 -5.34 -19.01
N ILE A 473 6.18 -5.97 -19.26
CA ILE A 473 7.43 -5.24 -19.53
C ILE A 473 7.29 -4.31 -20.74
N LEU A 474 6.84 -4.84 -21.87
CA LEU A 474 6.69 -4.04 -23.11
C LEU A 474 5.67 -2.89 -22.95
N ILE A 475 4.65 -3.04 -22.10
CA ILE A 475 3.73 -1.95 -21.74
C ILE A 475 4.50 -0.83 -21.04
N THR A 476 5.31 -1.16 -20.03
CA THR A 476 6.06 -0.18 -19.23
C THR A 476 7.19 0.53 -19.96
N GLU A 477 7.60 0.04 -21.13
CA GLU A 477 8.55 0.72 -22.03
C GLU A 477 7.94 1.91 -22.80
N GLY A 478 6.60 2.06 -22.77
CA GLY A 478 5.89 3.12 -23.49
C GLY A 478 6.32 4.52 -23.07
N SER A 479 6.38 5.45 -24.03
CA SER A 479 6.89 6.80 -23.80
C SER A 479 6.03 7.63 -22.83
N ASP A 480 4.71 7.36 -22.77
CA ASP A 480 3.77 8.16 -21.98
C ASP A 480 4.05 8.12 -20.48
N TRP A 481 4.52 6.99 -19.94
CA TRP A 481 4.84 6.90 -18.51
C TRP A 481 5.87 7.97 -18.12
N PHE A 482 6.93 8.04 -18.91
CA PHE A 482 8.03 8.98 -18.69
C PHE A 482 7.63 10.42 -19.02
N TRP A 483 6.71 10.65 -19.95
CA TRP A 483 6.19 12.00 -20.22
C TRP A 483 5.59 12.67 -18.97
N TRP A 484 4.87 11.89 -18.16
CA TRP A 484 4.16 12.38 -16.95
C TRP A 484 5.02 12.39 -15.69
N PHE A 485 6.16 11.69 -15.67
CA PHE A 485 7.11 11.74 -14.55
C PHE A 485 7.97 13.01 -14.54
N ARG A 486 7.98 13.76 -15.65
CA ARG A 486 8.77 14.97 -15.80
C ARG A 486 8.31 16.09 -14.86
N ARG A 487 9.25 16.76 -14.20
CA ARG A 487 8.96 17.83 -13.21
C ARG A 487 8.15 19.02 -13.75
N LYS A 488 8.18 19.25 -15.07
CA LYS A 488 7.56 20.40 -15.75
C LYS A 488 6.19 20.10 -16.35
N HIS A 489 5.75 18.85 -16.36
CA HIS A 489 4.44 18.45 -16.86
C HIS A 489 3.57 18.01 -15.68
N ASP A 490 2.27 18.27 -15.77
CA ASP A 490 1.28 17.88 -14.77
C ASP A 490 -0.02 17.56 -15.51
N SER A 491 -0.48 16.31 -15.36
CA SER A 491 -1.71 15.84 -15.99
C SER A 491 -2.97 16.15 -15.16
N GLY A 492 -2.82 16.59 -13.90
CA GLY A 492 -3.86 16.57 -12.89
C GLY A 492 -4.19 15.15 -12.37
N MET A 493 -3.51 14.13 -12.92
CA MET A 493 -3.72 12.69 -12.70
C MET A 493 -2.43 11.93 -12.40
N ASP A 494 -1.34 12.64 -12.09
CA ASP A 494 0.02 12.08 -11.92
C ASP A 494 0.08 10.84 -10.98
N PRO A 495 -0.67 10.79 -9.86
CA PRO A 495 -0.70 9.59 -9.00
C PRO A 495 -1.26 8.34 -9.69
N ILE A 496 -2.22 8.50 -10.61
CA ILE A 496 -2.79 7.38 -11.36
C ILE A 496 -1.76 6.83 -12.35
N TRP A 497 -1.03 7.70 -13.05
CA TRP A 497 0.03 7.31 -13.98
C TRP A 497 1.17 6.56 -13.28
N ASP A 498 1.65 7.10 -12.16
CA ASP A 498 2.68 6.46 -11.34
C ASP A 498 2.21 5.10 -10.81
N ASN A 499 0.99 5.02 -10.26
CA ASN A 499 0.46 3.75 -9.78
C ASN A 499 0.26 2.72 -10.90
N GLN A 500 -0.17 3.15 -12.09
CA GLN A 500 -0.39 2.25 -13.22
C GLN A 500 0.92 1.69 -13.78
N PHE A 501 1.95 2.52 -13.96
CA PHE A 501 3.29 2.06 -14.33
C PHE A 501 3.81 1.00 -13.34
N ARG A 502 3.73 1.30 -12.03
CA ARG A 502 4.16 0.35 -10.99
C ARG A 502 3.25 -0.87 -10.89
N LEU A 503 1.96 -0.76 -11.22
CA LEU A 503 1.04 -1.90 -11.29
C LEU A 503 1.51 -2.90 -12.34
N HIS A 504 1.82 -2.46 -13.55
CA HIS A 504 2.34 -3.33 -14.61
C HIS A 504 3.64 -4.04 -14.18
N LEU A 505 4.58 -3.32 -13.53
CA LEU A 505 5.77 -3.95 -12.96
C LEU A 505 5.46 -4.97 -11.86
N ARG A 506 4.45 -4.73 -11.00
CA ARG A 506 4.01 -5.70 -9.98
C ARG A 506 3.32 -6.91 -10.62
N ASN A 507 2.56 -6.71 -11.70
CA ASN A 507 1.89 -7.78 -12.44
C ASN A 507 2.90 -8.80 -12.96
N VAL A 508 4.10 -8.38 -13.37
CA VAL A 508 5.21 -9.29 -13.74
C VAL A 508 5.48 -10.32 -12.65
N TYR A 509 5.65 -9.88 -11.39
CA TYR A 509 5.91 -10.80 -10.27
C TYR A 509 4.68 -11.67 -9.95
N ASN A 510 3.49 -11.06 -9.94
CA ASN A 510 2.24 -11.78 -9.64
C ASN A 510 1.96 -12.90 -10.66
N LEU A 511 2.15 -12.62 -11.96
CA LEU A 511 1.98 -13.59 -13.05
C LEU A 511 2.96 -14.76 -12.93
N MET A 512 4.17 -14.50 -12.42
CA MET A 512 5.20 -15.50 -12.16
C MET A 512 5.08 -16.15 -10.77
N GLY A 513 4.00 -15.87 -10.02
CA GLY A 513 3.74 -16.44 -8.69
C GLY A 513 4.74 -15.99 -7.61
N ALA A 514 5.38 -14.84 -7.79
CA ALA A 514 6.36 -14.27 -6.87
C ALA A 514 5.81 -13.01 -6.17
N ARG A 515 6.35 -12.70 -4.99
CA ARG A 515 6.05 -11.45 -4.29
C ARG A 515 6.83 -10.30 -4.91
N ALA A 516 6.13 -9.23 -5.31
CA ALA A 516 6.76 -8.03 -5.83
C ALA A 516 7.64 -7.32 -4.75
N PRO A 517 8.80 -6.75 -5.13
CA PRO A 517 9.64 -5.96 -4.24
C PRO A 517 8.91 -4.77 -3.61
N ALA A 518 9.22 -4.46 -2.34
CA ALA A 518 8.57 -3.39 -1.58
C ALA A 518 8.64 -2.01 -2.26
N ARG A 519 9.74 -1.73 -2.98
CA ARG A 519 9.94 -0.47 -3.71
C ARG A 519 8.91 -0.21 -4.81
N LEU A 520 8.29 -1.25 -5.39
CA LEU A 520 7.21 -1.08 -6.38
C LEU A 520 5.88 -0.62 -5.76
N PHE A 521 5.77 -0.63 -4.44
CA PHE A 521 4.62 -0.09 -3.72
C PHE A 521 4.82 1.37 -3.30
N GLN A 522 6.00 1.95 -3.52
CA GLN A 522 6.30 3.35 -3.22
C GLN A 522 6.09 4.22 -4.47
N PRO A 523 5.47 5.40 -4.37
CA PRO A 523 5.35 6.32 -5.48
C PRO A 523 6.70 6.78 -6.04
N ILE A 524 6.81 6.88 -7.37
CA ILE A 524 7.98 7.43 -8.06
C ILE A 524 7.98 8.95 -7.94
N ILE A 525 6.83 9.58 -8.16
CA ILE A 525 6.65 11.03 -8.05
C ILE A 525 6.51 11.37 -6.56
N LYS A 526 7.54 11.98 -5.98
CA LYS A 526 7.58 12.42 -4.57
C LYS A 526 7.68 13.94 -4.48
N ARG A 527 6.74 14.63 -3.83
CA ARG A 527 6.87 16.08 -3.57
C ARG A 527 7.45 16.36 -2.18
N ALA A 528 7.34 15.38 -1.26
CA ALA A 528 8.19 15.26 -0.09
C ALA A 528 8.90 13.89 -0.10
N GLU A 529 10.23 13.89 -0.06
CA GLU A 529 11.04 12.67 -0.16
C GLU A 529 11.17 11.96 1.19
N ARG A 530 11.38 12.76 2.25
CA ARG A 530 11.42 12.26 3.62
C ARG A 530 10.92 13.32 4.57
N VAL A 531 10.12 12.89 5.52
CA VAL A 531 9.75 13.68 6.68
C VAL A 531 10.56 13.18 7.87
N MET A 532 11.44 14.04 8.37
CA MET A 532 12.11 13.82 9.65
C MET A 532 11.41 14.63 10.71
N TYR A 533 11.26 14.05 11.87
CA TYR A 533 10.75 14.74 13.03
C TYR A 533 11.61 14.38 14.23
N GLY A 534 11.68 15.32 15.15
CA GLY A 534 12.33 15.17 16.44
C GLY A 534 11.66 16.09 17.44
N ASN A 535 12.05 16.01 18.70
CA ASN A 535 11.52 16.89 19.72
C ASN A 535 12.54 17.08 20.83
N ASP A 536 12.43 18.22 21.51
CA ASP A 536 12.98 18.42 22.85
C ASP A 536 11.82 18.62 23.84
N GLU A 537 12.11 19.08 25.06
CA GLU A 537 11.10 19.28 26.10
C GLU A 537 10.03 20.34 25.75
N ASP A 538 10.34 21.27 24.85
CA ASP A 538 9.50 22.44 24.56
C ASP A 538 8.92 22.46 23.14
N LYS A 539 9.61 21.85 22.17
CA LYS A 539 9.34 22.00 20.73
C LYS A 539 9.38 20.67 20.00
N MET A 540 8.50 20.56 19.02
CA MET A 540 8.64 19.62 17.92
C MET A 540 9.50 20.27 16.82
N TYR A 541 10.48 19.53 16.33
CA TYR A 541 11.24 19.86 15.14
C TYR A 541 10.73 19.01 13.98
N PHE A 542 10.48 19.67 12.85
CA PHE A 542 10.04 19.01 11.63
C PHE A 542 10.97 19.42 10.49
N ARG A 543 11.43 18.45 9.72
CA ARG A 543 12.18 18.67 8.49
C ARG A 543 11.56 17.91 7.33
N ILE A 544 11.25 18.63 6.26
CA ILE A 544 10.68 18.10 5.03
C ILE A 544 11.80 18.11 3.98
N ASP A 545 12.44 16.97 3.75
CA ASP A 545 13.37 16.84 2.64
C ASP A 545 12.53 16.79 1.36
N SER A 546 12.70 17.78 0.47
CA SER A 546 12.03 17.85 -0.84
C SER A 546 13.07 17.88 -1.95
N PRO A 547 12.85 17.19 -3.08
CA PRO A 547 13.76 17.23 -4.23
C PRO A 547 13.65 18.55 -5.03
N ARG A 548 12.83 19.50 -4.56
CA ARG A 548 12.56 20.81 -5.15
C ARG A 548 13.04 21.91 -4.20
N SER A 549 13.59 22.98 -4.76
CA SER A 549 14.00 24.17 -4.02
C SER A 549 12.81 25.00 -3.52
N GLY A 550 13.03 25.83 -2.50
CA GLY A 550 11.99 26.74 -1.99
C GLY A 550 11.42 27.66 -3.07
N GLN A 551 12.25 28.11 -4.01
CA GLN A 551 11.81 28.92 -5.17
C GLN A 551 10.89 28.14 -6.11
N GLU A 552 11.18 26.86 -6.38
CA GLU A 552 10.34 26.02 -7.24
C GLU A 552 9.00 25.72 -6.58
N LEU A 553 8.98 25.48 -5.27
CA LEU A 553 7.75 25.26 -4.50
C LEU A 553 6.88 26.52 -4.43
N GLU A 554 7.49 27.69 -4.20
CA GLU A 554 6.81 28.98 -4.22
C GLU A 554 6.19 29.26 -5.60
N SER A 555 6.95 29.04 -6.70
CA SER A 555 6.45 29.27 -8.06
C SER A 555 5.26 28.39 -8.45
N GLN A 556 5.08 27.27 -7.75
CA GLN A 556 4.02 26.30 -7.97
C GLN A 556 2.88 26.40 -6.93
N ASN A 557 2.92 27.41 -6.05
CA ASN A 557 1.97 27.58 -4.95
C ASN A 557 1.82 26.32 -4.08
N ILE A 558 2.94 25.64 -3.80
CA ILE A 558 2.96 24.45 -2.94
C ILE A 558 3.00 24.87 -1.47
N GLU A 559 2.15 24.27 -0.65
CA GLU A 559 2.14 24.44 0.81
C GLU A 559 2.20 23.09 1.51
N PHE A 560 2.74 23.08 2.72
CA PHE A 560 2.78 21.90 3.59
C PHE A 560 1.87 22.11 4.80
N TRP A 561 1.06 21.12 5.12
CA TRP A 561 0.04 21.20 6.17
C TRP A 561 0.20 20.04 7.14
N LEU A 562 0.60 20.32 8.37
CA LEU A 562 0.69 19.31 9.43
C LEU A 562 -0.63 19.28 10.20
N TYR A 563 -1.41 18.24 9.99
CA TYR A 563 -2.62 17.95 10.75
C TYR A 563 -2.24 17.26 12.05
N CYS A 564 -2.76 17.72 13.19
CA CYS A 564 -2.45 17.20 14.51
C CYS A 564 -3.74 16.84 15.26
N SER A 565 -3.80 15.65 15.88
CA SER A 565 -4.94 15.23 16.69
C SER A 565 -5.04 15.99 18.01
N GLY A 566 -6.25 16.11 18.56
CA GLY A 566 -6.48 16.78 19.86
C GLY A 566 -7.96 17.11 20.08
N ALA A 567 -8.24 18.04 21.01
CA ALA A 567 -9.60 18.53 21.24
C ALA A 567 -9.93 19.70 20.29
N PRO A 568 -10.94 19.57 19.40
CA PRO A 568 -11.35 20.65 18.51
C PRO A 568 -11.92 21.84 19.29
N ALA A 569 -11.98 23.02 18.65
CA ALA A 569 -12.67 24.16 19.25
C ALA A 569 -14.19 23.94 19.23
N ILE A 570 -14.86 24.15 20.36
CA ILE A 570 -16.32 23.99 20.50
C ILE A 570 -17.05 25.24 19.94
N ASP A 571 -16.31 26.33 19.73
CA ASP A 571 -16.82 27.67 19.46
C ASP A 571 -15.80 28.54 18.69
N GLY A 572 -16.17 29.04 17.51
CA GLY A 572 -15.34 29.95 16.70
C GLY A 572 -15.90 30.24 15.30
N ARG A 573 -15.41 31.30 14.64
CA ARG A 573 -15.55 31.50 13.18
C ARG A 573 -14.18 31.24 12.55
N GLY A 574 -14.06 30.17 11.77
CA GLY A 574 -12.81 29.88 11.04
C GLY A 574 -12.61 30.82 9.85
N ASP A 575 -11.39 31.33 9.70
CA ASP A 575 -10.93 32.24 8.65
C ASP A 575 -9.93 31.62 7.68
N LEU A 576 -9.49 30.39 7.95
CA LEU A 576 -8.58 29.61 7.12
C LEU A 576 -9.30 28.38 6.55
N ASP A 577 -9.32 28.24 5.22
CA ASP A 577 -9.83 27.05 4.55
C ASP A 577 -8.76 25.94 4.53
N LEU A 578 -9.15 24.72 4.89
CA LEU A 578 -8.26 23.55 4.94
C LEU A 578 -8.21 22.85 3.56
N PRO A 579 -7.03 22.37 3.10
CA PRO A 579 -6.89 21.77 1.77
C PRO A 579 -7.48 20.36 1.63
N LEU A 580 -7.66 19.63 2.74
CA LEU A 580 -8.31 18.32 2.74
C LEU A 580 -9.85 18.47 2.71
N PRO A 581 -10.55 17.85 1.75
CA PRO A 581 -12.01 17.77 1.79
C PRO A 581 -12.47 16.82 2.90
N ALA A 582 -13.69 17.04 3.38
CA ALA A 582 -14.41 16.24 4.39
C ALA A 582 -14.24 14.71 4.26
N THR A 583 -14.21 14.22 3.02
CA THR A 583 -14.15 12.79 2.67
C THR A 583 -12.75 12.19 2.79
N SER A 584 -11.69 12.99 2.66
CA SER A 584 -10.29 12.55 2.81
C SER A 584 -9.78 12.60 4.25
N LEU A 585 -10.51 13.22 5.17
CA LEU A 585 -10.18 13.20 6.61
C LEU A 585 -10.19 11.79 7.21
N ALA A 586 -11.04 10.90 6.71
CA ALA A 586 -11.08 9.50 7.14
C ALA A 586 -9.76 8.77 6.84
N GLU A 587 -9.02 9.20 5.81
CA GLU A 587 -7.73 8.61 5.41
C GLU A 587 -6.58 8.99 6.36
N LEU A 588 -6.72 10.10 7.12
CA LEU A 588 -5.76 10.48 8.16
C LEU A 588 -5.75 9.48 9.32
N GLY A 589 -6.88 8.82 9.59
CA GLY A 589 -7.03 7.90 10.71
C GLY A 589 -7.26 8.56 12.07
N PHE A 590 -7.38 9.88 12.15
CA PHE A 590 -7.69 10.64 13.38
C PHE A 590 -8.47 11.92 13.10
N GLU A 591 -9.12 12.49 14.12
CA GLU A 591 -9.77 13.79 14.03
C GLU A 591 -8.78 14.94 14.30
N PRO A 592 -8.55 15.86 13.34
CA PRO A 592 -7.61 16.95 13.52
C PRO A 592 -8.19 18.08 14.37
N ALA A 593 -7.40 18.54 15.34
CA ALA A 593 -7.73 19.67 16.21
C ALA A 593 -6.85 20.89 15.97
N PHE A 594 -5.62 20.67 15.49
CA PHE A 594 -4.69 21.73 15.11
C PHE A 594 -4.14 21.45 13.73
N VAL A 595 -3.89 22.50 12.97
CA VAL A 595 -3.15 22.45 11.71
C VAL A 595 -1.98 23.42 11.76
N VAL A 596 -0.86 23.02 11.16
CA VAL A 596 0.28 23.90 10.95
C VAL A 596 0.52 24.03 9.46
N ARG A 597 0.21 25.21 8.90
CA ARG A 597 0.49 25.56 7.51
C ARG A 597 1.89 26.13 7.40
N ILE A 598 2.70 25.54 6.53
CA ILE A 598 4.04 26.01 6.18
C ILE A 598 3.99 26.43 4.70
N THR A 599 4.20 27.71 4.45
CA THR A 599 4.23 28.29 3.10
C THR A 599 5.68 28.59 2.72
N PRO A 600 6.33 27.75 1.88
CA PRO A 600 7.70 27.97 1.41
C PRO A 600 7.84 29.26 0.60
N ARG A 601 8.98 29.92 0.72
CA ARG A 601 9.40 31.08 -0.09
C ARG A 601 10.79 30.81 -0.69
N ALA A 602 11.22 31.62 -1.65
CA ALA A 602 12.56 31.54 -2.23
C ALA A 602 13.68 31.62 -1.17
N GLN A 603 13.44 32.33 -0.07
CA GLN A 603 14.28 32.34 1.14
C GLN A 603 13.36 32.23 2.36
N GLY A 604 13.44 31.10 3.08
CA GLY A 604 12.64 30.83 4.29
C GLY A 604 11.21 30.33 4.04
N ALA A 605 10.42 30.25 5.10
CA ALA A 605 8.99 29.94 5.02
C ALA A 605 8.20 30.70 6.09
N THR A 606 6.88 30.81 5.90
CA THR A 606 5.96 31.27 6.94
C THR A 606 5.27 30.06 7.56
N VAL A 607 5.28 29.97 8.88
CA VAL A 607 4.59 28.93 9.66
C VAL A 607 3.38 29.55 10.34
N THR A 608 2.19 29.00 10.11
CA THR A 608 0.94 29.42 10.75
C THR A 608 0.33 28.23 11.48
N VAL A 609 0.14 28.37 12.80
CA VAL A 609 -0.62 27.40 13.62
C VAL A 609 -2.05 27.88 13.72
N ALA A 610 -3.00 27.01 13.38
CA ALA A 610 -4.42 27.30 13.46
C ALA A 610 -5.16 26.15 14.16
N LYS A 611 -6.21 26.49 14.88
CA LYS A 611 -7.07 25.53 15.58
C LYS A 611 -8.29 25.21 14.73
N VAL A 612 -8.60 23.93 14.57
CA VAL A 612 -9.70 23.45 13.74
C VAL A 612 -11.03 23.75 14.42
N VAL A 613 -11.95 24.39 13.68
CA VAL A 613 -13.27 24.83 14.17
C VAL A 613 -14.39 24.03 13.51
N ASP A 614 -14.22 23.74 12.22
CA ASP A 614 -15.02 22.76 11.49
C ASP A 614 -14.04 21.68 11.00
N PRO A 615 -14.07 20.45 11.58
CA PRO A 615 -13.19 19.35 11.21
C PRO A 615 -13.11 19.10 9.71
N LEU A 616 -14.15 19.51 8.97
CA LEU A 616 -14.32 19.20 7.56
C LEU A 616 -13.79 20.28 6.61
N THR A 617 -13.64 21.54 7.04
CA THR A 617 -13.32 22.64 6.10
C THR A 617 -12.57 23.84 6.67
N LYS A 618 -12.60 24.14 7.98
CA LYS A 618 -12.13 25.44 8.49
C LYS A 618 -11.32 25.40 9.78
N ALA A 619 -10.32 26.29 9.85
CA ALA A 619 -9.52 26.57 11.03
C ALA A 619 -9.53 28.08 11.36
N ALA A 620 -9.22 28.42 12.60
CA ALA A 620 -8.98 29.78 13.07
C ALA A 620 -7.49 29.96 13.39
N ALA A 621 -6.82 30.91 12.74
CA ALA A 621 -5.40 31.15 12.96
C ALA A 621 -5.11 31.62 14.40
N GLU A 622 -4.21 30.94 15.11
CA GLU A 622 -3.81 31.32 16.48
C GLU A 622 -2.47 32.06 16.52
N SER A 623 -1.50 31.63 15.71
CA SER A 623 -0.17 32.26 15.68
C SER A 623 0.53 32.07 14.33
N SER A 624 1.41 33.00 13.97
CA SER A 624 2.19 32.94 12.73
C SER A 624 3.58 33.56 12.92
N TRP A 625 4.62 32.97 12.32
CA TRP A 625 5.99 33.48 12.33
C TRP A 625 6.76 33.01 11.09
N ASP A 626 7.88 33.68 10.78
CA ASP A 626 8.76 33.31 9.68
C ASP A 626 9.95 32.47 10.18
N VAL A 627 10.44 31.56 9.32
CA VAL A 627 11.63 30.74 9.54
C VAL A 627 12.62 30.92 8.39
N ASP A 628 13.92 30.81 8.69
CA ASP A 628 15.00 31.02 7.71
C ASP A 628 15.18 29.85 6.73
N ASP A 629 14.81 28.62 7.13
CA ASP A 629 14.88 27.42 6.29
C ASP A 629 13.45 27.00 5.88
N PRO A 630 13.10 26.98 4.58
CA PRO A 630 11.78 26.58 4.10
C PRO A 630 11.40 25.13 4.43
N PHE A 631 12.40 24.32 4.76
CA PHE A 631 12.24 22.88 4.97
C PHE A 631 12.41 22.47 6.43
N ALA A 632 12.83 23.36 7.32
CA ALA A 632 13.06 23.04 8.72
C ALA A 632 12.29 24.01 9.63
N VAL A 633 11.32 23.48 10.37
CA VAL A 633 10.42 24.25 11.22
C VAL A 633 10.44 23.70 12.65
N ALA A 634 10.39 24.61 13.63
CA ALA A 634 10.25 24.28 15.03
C ALA A 634 8.90 24.80 15.54
N ILE A 635 8.09 23.90 16.09
CA ILE A 635 6.72 24.16 16.54
C ILE A 635 6.65 23.92 18.05
N PRO A 636 6.46 24.95 18.88
CA PRO A 636 6.28 24.80 20.32
C PRO A 636 5.05 23.95 20.67
N PHE A 637 5.20 22.93 21.53
CA PHE A 637 4.08 22.05 21.93
C PHE A 637 2.92 22.81 22.58
N ARG A 638 3.22 23.90 23.29
CA ARG A 638 2.22 24.81 23.88
C ARG A 638 1.26 25.42 22.85
N GLN A 639 1.71 25.63 21.61
CA GLN A 639 0.86 26.17 20.54
C GLN A 639 -0.07 25.11 19.93
N LEU A 640 0.23 23.83 20.16
CA LEU A 640 -0.65 22.70 19.83
C LEU A 640 -1.50 22.27 21.04
N ALA A 641 -1.49 23.07 22.12
CA ALA A 641 -2.09 22.76 23.41
C ALA A 641 -1.68 21.38 23.99
N LYS A 642 -0.43 20.95 23.73
CA LYS A 642 0.12 19.68 24.24
C LYS A 642 1.01 19.90 25.47
N ARG A 643 0.92 18.97 26.42
CA ARG A 643 1.69 18.93 27.68
C ARG A 643 2.72 17.79 27.67
N PRO A 644 3.75 17.82 28.55
CA PRO A 644 4.69 16.72 28.70
C PRO A 644 3.98 15.37 28.91
N GLY A 645 4.34 14.38 28.08
CA GLY A 645 3.75 13.05 28.10
C GLY A 645 2.46 12.88 27.29
N ASP A 646 1.81 13.95 26.81
CA ASP A 646 0.63 13.84 25.93
C ASP A 646 1.00 13.06 24.65
N ALA A 647 0.10 12.20 24.18
CA ALA A 647 0.24 11.50 22.91
C ALA A 647 -0.69 12.14 21.87
N PHE A 648 -0.22 12.24 20.63
CA PHE A 648 -1.04 12.75 19.54
C PHE A 648 -0.58 12.18 18.21
N GLU A 649 -1.45 12.30 17.21
CA GLU A 649 -1.23 11.81 15.87
C GLU A 649 -1.02 12.98 14.93
N LEU A 650 -0.17 12.79 13.93
CA LEU A 650 0.20 13.82 12.99
C LEU A 650 0.23 13.28 11.56
N ALA A 651 -0.24 14.06 10.60
CA ALA A 651 -0.10 13.76 9.17
C ALA A 651 0.35 15.00 8.40
N LEU A 652 1.25 14.83 7.44
CA LEU A 652 1.64 15.90 6.53
C LEU A 652 0.81 15.80 5.26
N VAL A 653 0.18 16.89 4.86
CA VAL A 653 -0.50 17.04 3.58
C VAL A 653 0.24 18.09 2.76
N VAL A 654 0.58 17.74 1.53
CA VAL A 654 1.10 18.68 0.55
C VAL A 654 -0.08 19.18 -0.26
N SER A 655 -0.26 20.50 -0.34
CA SER A 655 -1.32 21.12 -1.12
C SER A 655 -0.77 22.02 -2.23
N ARG A 656 -1.57 22.23 -3.26
CA ARG A 656 -1.35 23.25 -4.30
C ARG A 656 -2.62 24.06 -4.51
N GLU A 657 -2.51 25.38 -4.47
CA GLU A 657 -3.65 26.30 -4.66
C GLU A 657 -4.85 25.95 -3.75
N GLY A 658 -4.56 25.56 -2.50
CA GLY A 658 -5.58 25.18 -1.50
C GLY A 658 -6.22 23.81 -1.73
N ARG A 659 -5.64 22.92 -2.53
CA ARG A 659 -6.13 21.53 -2.75
C ARG A 659 -5.06 20.51 -2.41
N ASP A 660 -5.43 19.43 -1.72
CA ASP A 660 -4.52 18.32 -1.43
C ASP A 660 -4.06 17.63 -2.73
N ILE A 661 -2.78 17.26 -2.75
CA ILE A 661 -2.16 16.58 -3.89
C ILE A 661 -1.25 15.41 -3.47
N GLU A 662 -0.85 15.38 -2.20
CA GLU A 662 -0.07 14.28 -1.61
C GLU A 662 -0.30 14.25 -0.09
N VAL A 663 -0.40 13.06 0.49
CA VAL A 663 -0.43 12.85 1.94
C VAL A 663 0.82 12.05 2.32
N VAL A 664 1.47 12.42 3.42
CA VAL A 664 2.74 11.85 3.88
C VAL A 664 2.65 11.55 5.39
N PRO A 665 2.79 10.29 5.80
CA PRO A 665 2.87 9.09 4.95
C PRO A 665 1.58 8.90 4.13
N PRO A 666 1.62 8.21 2.98
CA PRO A 666 0.48 8.06 2.04
C PRO A 666 -0.73 7.29 2.60
N SER A 667 -0.70 6.95 3.88
CA SER A 667 -1.62 6.01 4.52
C SER A 667 -1.36 5.97 6.03
N GLY A 668 -2.25 6.59 6.79
CA GLY A 668 -2.23 6.66 8.26
C GLY A 668 -1.46 7.84 8.85
N ALA A 669 -1.52 7.96 10.18
CA ALA A 669 -0.87 9.02 10.93
C ALA A 669 0.39 8.57 11.64
N LEU A 670 1.25 9.55 11.90
CA LEU A 670 2.44 9.43 12.72
C LEU A 670 2.07 9.67 14.19
N GLY A 671 2.18 8.64 15.02
CA GLY A 671 2.02 8.77 16.47
C GLY A 671 3.24 9.43 17.10
N LEU A 672 3.02 10.50 17.87
CA LEU A 672 4.03 11.25 18.60
C LEU A 672 3.68 11.32 20.09
N ARG A 673 4.73 11.40 20.92
CA ARG A 673 4.60 11.68 22.36
C ARG A 673 5.47 12.87 22.71
N VAL A 674 4.91 13.83 23.44
CA VAL A 674 5.66 14.99 23.94
C VAL A 674 6.69 14.51 24.98
N PRO A 675 7.97 14.90 24.86
CA PRO A 675 9.00 14.54 25.84
C PRO A 675 8.68 15.02 27.26
N GLY A 676 9.21 14.27 28.24
CA GLY A 676 8.91 14.42 29.65
C GLY A 676 8.09 13.24 30.18
N GLN A 677 8.16 13.00 31.49
CA GLN A 677 7.23 12.06 32.12
C GLN A 677 5.84 12.67 31.98
N ALA A 678 4.89 11.91 31.44
CA ALA A 678 3.48 12.14 31.77
C ALA A 678 3.46 12.29 33.29
N THR A 679 2.96 13.42 33.81
CA THR A 679 2.79 13.61 35.25
C THR A 679 2.36 12.28 35.81
N GLU A 680 3.13 11.70 36.74
CA GLU A 680 2.68 10.52 37.47
C GLU A 680 1.26 10.88 37.89
N VAL A 681 0.29 10.23 37.25
CA VAL A 681 -1.06 10.27 37.77
C VAL A 681 -0.84 9.53 39.06
N ASP A 682 -0.75 10.29 40.14
CA ASP A 682 -0.69 9.79 41.49
C ASP A 682 -1.98 9.01 41.60
N VAL A 683 -1.93 7.71 41.25
CA VAL A 683 -3.12 6.88 41.15
C VAL A 683 -3.55 6.78 42.59
N PRO A 684 -4.66 7.44 43.00
CA PRO A 684 -5.15 7.18 44.32
C PRO A 684 -5.44 5.67 44.32
N GLN A 685 -4.85 4.98 45.28
CA GLN A 685 -4.83 3.52 45.47
C GLN A 685 -6.24 2.88 45.61
N ALA A 686 -7.30 3.60 45.21
CA ALA A 686 -8.69 3.43 45.59
C ALA A 686 -9.70 3.53 44.43
N GLN A 687 -9.32 3.36 43.15
CA GLN A 687 -10.31 3.16 42.08
C GLN A 687 -10.64 1.67 41.90
N HIS A 688 -11.84 1.29 42.34
CA HIS A 688 -12.40 -0.04 42.15
C HIS A 688 -12.90 -0.21 40.70
N LEU A 689 -11.98 -0.49 39.77
CA LEU A 689 -12.29 -0.69 38.34
C LEU A 689 -13.18 -1.93 38.08
N LYS A 690 -14.06 -1.82 37.09
CA LYS A 690 -14.77 -2.93 36.45
C LYS A 690 -14.01 -3.35 35.18
N VAL A 691 -13.51 -4.58 35.15
CA VAL A 691 -12.72 -5.10 34.03
C VAL A 691 -13.39 -6.32 33.45
N LEU A 692 -13.70 -6.29 32.15
CA LEU A 692 -14.15 -7.45 31.41
C LEU A 692 -12.99 -8.02 30.58
N VAL A 693 -12.50 -9.18 30.98
CA VAL A 693 -11.45 -9.89 30.24
C VAL A 693 -12.10 -10.76 29.17
N THR A 694 -11.71 -10.58 27.92
CA THR A 694 -12.20 -11.37 26.78
C THR A 694 -11.06 -12.26 26.26
N THR A 695 -11.32 -13.56 26.22
CA THR A 695 -10.31 -14.55 25.83
C THR A 695 -10.96 -15.74 25.15
N ALA A 696 -10.24 -16.37 24.22
CA ALA A 696 -10.67 -17.65 23.66
C ALA A 696 -10.36 -18.82 24.62
N GLU A 697 -9.44 -18.66 25.57
CA GLU A 697 -8.95 -19.72 26.44
C GLU A 697 -8.91 -19.27 27.91
N LEU A 698 -9.37 -20.13 28.82
CA LEU A 698 -9.33 -19.90 30.26
C LEU A 698 -9.26 -21.23 31.01
N ALA A 699 -8.22 -21.44 31.82
CA ALA A 699 -8.10 -22.65 32.65
C ALA A 699 -9.09 -22.60 33.85
N PRO A 700 -9.76 -23.70 34.21
CA PRO A 700 -9.69 -25.06 33.64
C PRO A 700 -10.72 -25.35 32.53
N PHE A 701 -11.50 -24.35 32.10
CA PHE A 701 -12.65 -24.56 31.21
C PHE A 701 -12.25 -24.91 29.78
N ALA A 702 -11.35 -24.13 29.18
CA ALA A 702 -10.89 -24.31 27.81
C ALA A 702 -9.39 -23.96 27.73
N LYS A 703 -8.56 -24.98 27.49
CA LYS A 703 -7.09 -24.88 27.55
C LYS A 703 -6.44 -25.54 26.33
N LEU A 704 -5.69 -24.76 25.57
CA LEU A 704 -4.85 -25.23 24.45
C LEU A 704 -3.38 -24.85 24.67
N GLY A 705 -3.11 -23.66 25.22
CA GLY A 705 -1.75 -23.15 25.46
C GLY A 705 -1.58 -22.44 26.80
N GLY A 706 -0.46 -21.71 26.94
CA GLY A 706 -0.14 -20.95 28.15
C GLY A 706 -1.03 -19.71 28.37
N VAL A 707 -1.74 -19.25 27.32
CA VAL A 707 -2.67 -18.12 27.39
C VAL A 707 -3.79 -18.39 28.40
N SER A 708 -4.30 -19.62 28.46
CA SER A 708 -5.36 -20.00 29.40
C SER A 708 -4.96 -19.81 30.86
N ASP A 709 -3.69 -20.11 31.17
CA ASP A 709 -3.13 -20.02 32.52
C ASP A 709 -2.83 -18.56 32.87
N VAL A 710 -2.30 -17.79 31.92
CA VAL A 710 -2.06 -16.36 32.07
C VAL A 710 -3.36 -15.61 32.33
N ALA A 711 -4.39 -15.81 31.50
CA ALA A 711 -5.68 -15.15 31.65
C ALA A 711 -6.30 -15.46 33.01
N ALA A 712 -6.36 -16.74 33.40
CA ALA A 712 -6.92 -17.13 34.70
C ALA A 712 -6.16 -16.52 35.89
N ALA A 713 -4.83 -16.62 35.89
CA ALA A 713 -4.02 -16.18 37.02
C ALA A 713 -3.98 -14.64 37.14
N LEU A 714 -3.85 -13.92 36.03
CA LEU A 714 -3.94 -12.46 36.02
C LEU A 714 -5.31 -11.97 36.50
N SER A 715 -6.41 -12.54 36.00
CA SER A 715 -7.75 -12.12 36.41
C SER A 715 -8.03 -12.39 37.89
N LYS A 716 -7.58 -13.53 38.43
CA LYS A 716 -7.65 -13.82 39.88
C LYS A 716 -6.86 -12.78 40.70
N GLU A 717 -5.66 -12.43 40.26
CA GLU A 717 -4.82 -11.47 40.99
C GLU A 717 -5.38 -10.05 40.95
N LEU A 718 -5.89 -9.60 39.80
CA LEU A 718 -6.58 -8.31 39.69
C LEU A 718 -7.81 -8.25 40.61
N ARG A 719 -8.55 -9.35 40.77
CA ARG A 719 -9.65 -9.44 41.74
C ARG A 719 -9.15 -9.39 43.18
N ARG A 720 -8.02 -10.04 43.49
CA ARG A 720 -7.37 -9.97 44.81
C ARG A 720 -6.91 -8.55 45.17
N LEU A 721 -6.55 -7.74 44.18
CA LEU A 721 -6.26 -6.31 44.33
C LEU A 721 -7.51 -5.44 44.56
N GLY A 722 -8.71 -6.02 44.49
CA GLY A 722 -9.96 -5.34 44.81
C GLY A 722 -10.71 -4.76 43.60
N HIS A 723 -10.51 -5.28 42.39
CA HIS A 723 -11.26 -4.87 41.19
C HIS A 723 -12.43 -5.83 40.89
N ASP A 724 -13.54 -5.34 40.28
CA ASP A 724 -14.60 -6.23 39.74
C ASP A 724 -14.15 -6.79 38.40
N VAL A 725 -13.43 -7.91 38.45
CA VAL A 725 -12.97 -8.63 37.27
C VAL A 725 -13.94 -9.74 36.91
N ARG A 726 -14.41 -9.73 35.67
CA ARG A 726 -15.21 -10.78 35.04
C ARG A 726 -14.52 -11.25 33.77
N VAL A 727 -14.71 -12.51 33.41
CA VAL A 727 -14.11 -13.09 32.20
C VAL A 727 -15.20 -13.59 31.27
N VAL A 728 -15.02 -13.45 29.96
CA VAL A 728 -15.91 -14.01 28.94
C VAL A 728 -15.13 -14.78 27.88
N LEU A 729 -15.67 -15.95 27.51
CA LEU A 729 -15.14 -16.83 26.47
C LEU A 729 -16.27 -17.58 25.73
N PRO A 730 -16.02 -18.17 24.55
CA PRO A 730 -16.98 -19.05 23.90
C PRO A 730 -17.24 -20.34 24.71
N ARG A 731 -18.48 -20.86 24.66
CA ARG A 731 -18.81 -22.19 25.21
C ARG A 731 -18.46 -23.29 24.21
N TYR A 732 -17.20 -23.70 24.18
CA TYR A 732 -16.78 -24.87 23.39
C TYR A 732 -17.41 -26.17 23.93
N ARG A 733 -17.53 -27.19 23.08
CA ARG A 733 -18.03 -28.54 23.44
C ARG A 733 -17.45 -29.09 24.74
N GLN A 734 -16.15 -28.90 24.97
CA GLN A 734 -15.42 -29.38 26.15
C GLN A 734 -15.84 -28.70 27.47
N VAL A 735 -16.51 -27.54 27.40
CA VAL A 735 -17.01 -26.83 28.58
C VAL A 735 -18.35 -27.43 28.99
N ASP A 736 -18.30 -28.47 29.82
CA ASP A 736 -19.48 -29.18 30.28
C ASP A 736 -20.32 -28.35 31.28
N ILE A 737 -21.60 -28.16 30.95
CA ILE A 737 -22.54 -27.34 31.73
C ILE A 737 -22.76 -27.93 33.14
N GLY A 738 -22.90 -29.25 33.25
CA GLY A 738 -23.19 -29.93 34.52
C GLY A 738 -21.99 -29.95 35.46
N ARG A 739 -20.81 -30.30 34.93
CA ARG A 739 -19.53 -30.36 35.63
C ARG A 739 -19.14 -29.02 36.24
N TYR A 740 -19.37 -27.94 35.51
CA TYR A 740 -19.01 -26.59 35.94
C TYR A 740 -20.19 -25.80 36.54
N GLY A 741 -21.39 -26.41 36.63
CA GLY A 741 -22.58 -25.80 37.22
C GLY A 741 -23.03 -24.52 36.51
N LEU A 742 -22.89 -24.45 35.19
CA LEU A 742 -23.17 -23.26 34.41
C LEU A 742 -24.67 -22.96 34.37
N ARG A 743 -25.05 -21.69 34.57
CA ARG A 743 -26.45 -21.25 34.63
C ARG A 743 -26.73 -20.24 33.50
N PRO A 744 -27.79 -20.41 32.71
CA PRO A 744 -28.16 -19.41 31.71
C PRO A 744 -28.63 -18.13 32.43
N VAL A 745 -27.99 -17.00 32.12
CA VAL A 745 -28.34 -15.68 32.67
C VAL A 745 -28.98 -14.76 31.63
N VAL A 746 -28.69 -15.00 30.35
CA VAL A 746 -29.39 -14.38 29.22
C VAL A 746 -29.68 -15.47 28.20
N SER A 747 -30.91 -15.53 27.70
CA SER A 747 -31.34 -16.50 26.68
C SER A 747 -31.86 -15.75 25.45
N ASP A 748 -31.62 -16.30 24.26
CA ASP A 748 -32.09 -15.74 22.97
C ASP A 748 -31.59 -14.31 22.67
N LEU A 749 -30.34 -14.01 23.07
CA LEU A 749 -29.68 -12.74 22.75
C LEU A 749 -29.43 -12.66 21.25
N GLN A 750 -30.01 -11.68 20.57
CA GLN A 750 -29.93 -11.54 19.12
C GLN A 750 -28.62 -10.86 18.69
N VAL A 751 -27.63 -11.64 18.29
CA VAL A 751 -26.30 -11.14 17.94
C VAL A 751 -26.19 -10.95 16.41
N PRO A 752 -25.82 -9.74 15.93
CA PRO A 752 -25.60 -9.49 14.50
C PRO A 752 -24.44 -10.29 13.92
N LEU A 753 -24.62 -10.84 12.72
CA LEU A 753 -23.57 -11.47 11.92
C LEU A 753 -23.89 -11.26 10.43
N GLY A 754 -23.23 -10.29 9.80
CA GLY A 754 -23.59 -9.83 8.46
C GLY A 754 -24.94 -9.12 8.45
N THR A 755 -25.80 -9.48 7.49
CA THR A 755 -27.18 -8.98 7.41
C THR A 755 -28.16 -9.71 8.33
N ASP A 756 -27.74 -10.84 8.89
CA ASP A 756 -28.57 -11.70 9.73
C ASP A 756 -28.30 -11.49 11.23
N LYS A 757 -29.20 -12.03 12.07
CA LYS A 757 -29.00 -12.15 13.51
C LYS A 757 -29.05 -13.62 13.90
N MET A 758 -28.15 -14.04 14.79
CA MET A 758 -28.09 -15.39 15.32
C MET A 758 -28.24 -15.38 16.85
N PRO A 759 -29.08 -16.25 17.43
CA PRO A 759 -29.33 -16.25 18.87
C PRO A 759 -28.14 -16.80 19.66
N ALA A 760 -27.81 -16.14 20.77
CA ALA A 760 -26.85 -16.60 21.77
C ALA A 760 -27.54 -16.87 23.11
N THR A 761 -27.00 -17.83 23.86
CA THR A 761 -27.29 -17.97 25.30
C THR A 761 -26.02 -17.63 26.08
N ILE A 762 -26.13 -16.73 27.05
CA ILE A 762 -25.02 -16.39 27.94
C ILE A 762 -25.16 -17.21 29.21
N PHE A 763 -24.20 -18.09 29.47
CA PHE A 763 -24.11 -18.84 30.72
C PHE A 763 -23.17 -18.16 31.71
N GLU A 764 -23.49 -18.19 32.99
CA GLU A 764 -22.63 -17.79 34.09
C GLU A 764 -22.08 -19.03 34.81
N GLY A 765 -20.77 -19.03 35.05
CA GLY A 765 -20.04 -19.94 35.93
C GLY A 765 -19.12 -19.19 36.90
N ARG A 766 -18.34 -19.94 37.68
CA ARG A 766 -17.42 -19.38 38.69
C ARG A 766 -16.05 -20.03 38.62
N LEU A 767 -15.00 -19.22 38.78
CA LEU A 767 -13.64 -19.67 39.06
C LEU A 767 -13.19 -19.04 40.38
N GLY A 768 -13.27 -19.80 41.48
CA GLY A 768 -13.21 -19.20 42.81
C GLY A 768 -14.34 -18.19 43.00
N GLU A 769 -14.01 -16.96 43.38
CA GLU A 769 -14.99 -15.87 43.51
C GLU A 769 -15.27 -15.12 42.20
N MET A 770 -14.48 -15.37 41.15
CA MET A 770 -14.56 -14.66 39.88
C MET A 770 -15.74 -15.16 39.02
N VAL A 771 -16.49 -14.22 38.45
CA VAL A 771 -17.57 -14.51 37.49
C VAL A 771 -16.97 -14.83 36.12
N VAL A 772 -17.45 -15.91 35.50
CA VAL A 772 -17.07 -16.30 34.14
C VAL A 772 -18.32 -16.46 33.28
N TYR A 773 -18.40 -15.71 32.18
CA TYR A 773 -19.47 -15.78 31.21
C TYR A 773 -19.08 -16.65 30.01
N PHE A 774 -20.00 -17.45 29.51
CA PHE A 774 -19.81 -18.29 28.34
C PHE A 774 -20.82 -17.93 27.26
N VAL A 775 -20.33 -17.50 26.10
CA VAL A 775 -21.16 -17.26 24.91
C VAL A 775 -21.45 -18.60 24.25
N ASP A 776 -22.68 -19.10 24.40
CA ASP A 776 -23.12 -20.34 23.78
C ASP A 776 -23.88 -20.06 22.47
N CYS A 777 -23.37 -20.68 21.41
CA CYS A 777 -24.01 -20.78 20.10
C CYS A 777 -23.59 -22.13 19.52
N PRO A 778 -24.38 -23.20 19.72
CA PRO A 778 -24.00 -24.55 19.32
C PRO A 778 -23.64 -24.65 17.82
N ALA A 779 -24.31 -23.85 16.99
CA ALA A 779 -24.02 -23.76 15.56
C ALA A 779 -22.56 -23.37 15.25
N LEU A 780 -21.88 -22.63 16.14
CA LEU A 780 -20.50 -22.14 15.95
C LEU A 780 -19.48 -22.79 16.90
N TYR A 781 -19.88 -23.17 18.13
CA TYR A 781 -18.94 -23.60 19.18
C TYR A 781 -19.03 -25.08 19.57
N ASP A 782 -20.10 -25.78 19.18
CA ASP A 782 -20.20 -27.22 19.38
C ASP A 782 -19.37 -27.96 18.30
N ARG A 783 -18.06 -28.06 18.54
CA ARG A 783 -17.04 -28.63 17.62
C ARG A 783 -16.00 -29.47 18.37
N ASP A 784 -15.25 -30.31 17.64
CA ASP A 784 -14.18 -31.17 18.19
C ASP A 784 -12.88 -30.42 18.49
N GLY A 785 -12.88 -29.09 18.37
CA GLY A 785 -11.72 -28.24 18.62
C GLY A 785 -12.10 -26.77 18.80
N MET A 786 -11.12 -25.96 19.22
CA MET A 786 -11.30 -24.53 19.48
C MET A 786 -11.08 -23.68 18.22
N PHE A 787 -10.06 -24.01 17.42
CA PHE A 787 -9.63 -23.28 16.21
C PHE A 787 -9.35 -24.26 15.05
N GLY A 788 -9.11 -23.73 13.86
CA GLY A 788 -8.73 -24.49 12.66
C GLY A 788 -9.91 -24.81 11.73
N PHE A 789 -11.01 -24.07 11.85
CA PHE A 789 -12.21 -24.27 11.03
C PHE A 789 -12.30 -23.18 9.96
N GLY A 790 -12.91 -23.49 8.81
CA GLY A 790 -13.00 -22.58 7.67
C GLY A 790 -13.84 -21.32 7.91
N ASP A 791 -14.61 -21.30 9.00
CA ASP A 791 -15.48 -20.22 9.46
C ASP A 791 -14.95 -19.52 10.73
N ASP A 792 -13.65 -19.64 11.04
CA ASP A 792 -13.04 -19.02 12.22
C ASP A 792 -13.15 -17.49 12.23
N ASP A 793 -13.28 -16.85 11.07
CA ASP A 793 -13.62 -15.42 10.94
C ASP A 793 -15.01 -15.13 11.52
N ALA A 794 -16.03 -15.86 11.06
CA ALA A 794 -17.40 -15.73 11.53
C ALA A 794 -17.51 -16.03 13.04
N ARG A 795 -16.80 -17.06 13.53
CA ARG A 795 -16.79 -17.45 14.96
C ARG A 795 -16.19 -16.36 15.85
N SER A 796 -15.07 -15.75 15.43
CA SER A 796 -14.45 -14.65 16.17
C SER A 796 -15.29 -13.37 16.10
N VAL A 797 -15.84 -13.03 14.92
CA VAL A 797 -16.75 -11.88 14.76
C VAL A 797 -17.98 -12.03 15.64
N TYR A 798 -18.61 -13.20 15.62
CA TYR A 798 -19.78 -13.51 16.43
C TYR A 798 -19.46 -13.39 17.93
N PHE A 799 -18.31 -13.89 18.38
CA PHE A 799 -17.85 -13.72 19.75
C PHE A 799 -17.71 -12.23 20.12
N CYS A 800 -17.01 -11.44 19.30
CA CYS A 800 -16.80 -10.02 19.57
C CYS A 800 -18.13 -9.24 19.63
N ARG A 801 -19.06 -9.53 18.71
CA ARG A 801 -20.41 -8.96 18.71
C ARG A 801 -21.20 -9.40 19.95
N ALA A 802 -21.21 -10.69 20.28
CA ALA A 802 -21.93 -11.21 21.45
C ALA A 802 -21.44 -10.59 22.77
N VAL A 803 -20.13 -10.34 22.90
CA VAL A 803 -19.56 -9.66 24.07
C VAL A 803 -20.11 -8.24 24.23
N LEU A 804 -20.29 -7.50 23.13
CA LEU A 804 -20.85 -6.14 23.19
C LEU A 804 -22.37 -6.17 23.40
N GLU A 805 -23.08 -7.07 22.72
CA GLU A 805 -24.55 -7.23 22.85
C GLU A 805 -24.98 -7.72 24.24
N MET A 806 -24.14 -8.47 24.96
CA MET A 806 -24.48 -8.95 26.31
C MET A 806 -24.37 -7.86 27.39
N LEU A 807 -23.62 -6.78 27.18
CA LEU A 807 -23.40 -5.75 28.21
C LEU A 807 -24.71 -5.12 28.70
N PRO A 808 -25.62 -4.66 27.80
CA PRO A 808 -26.91 -4.12 28.22
C PRO A 808 -27.81 -5.18 28.85
N ALA A 809 -27.79 -6.41 28.34
CA ALA A 809 -28.63 -7.50 28.83
C ALA A 809 -28.25 -7.95 30.26
N LEU A 810 -26.99 -7.75 30.65
CA LEU A 810 -26.46 -8.07 31.97
C LEU A 810 -26.43 -6.89 32.94
N ASP A 811 -26.82 -5.69 32.48
CA ASP A 811 -26.66 -4.44 33.23
C ASP A 811 -25.22 -4.25 33.75
N PHE A 812 -24.24 -4.53 32.87
CA PHE A 812 -22.82 -4.49 33.21
C PHE A 812 -22.03 -3.79 32.12
N PHE A 813 -21.64 -2.55 32.39
CA PHE A 813 -20.72 -1.76 31.56
C PHE A 813 -19.35 -1.68 32.27
N PRO A 814 -18.30 -2.30 31.71
CA PRO A 814 -16.96 -2.26 32.28
C PRO A 814 -16.28 -0.91 32.01
N ASP A 815 -15.35 -0.51 32.88
CA ASP A 815 -14.45 0.63 32.61
C ASP A 815 -13.44 0.26 31.52
N VAL A 816 -12.99 -1.01 31.52
CA VAL A 816 -12.03 -1.55 30.55
C VAL A 816 -12.46 -2.92 30.03
N ILE A 817 -12.42 -3.09 28.71
CA ILE A 817 -12.41 -4.41 28.07
C ILE A 817 -10.97 -4.81 27.76
N HIS A 818 -10.50 -5.88 28.40
CA HIS A 818 -9.15 -6.41 28.19
C HIS A 818 -9.21 -7.65 27.29
N THR A 819 -8.75 -7.48 26.06
CA THR A 819 -8.74 -8.50 25.01
C THR A 819 -7.40 -9.24 24.94
N HIS A 820 -7.45 -10.54 24.68
CA HIS A 820 -6.26 -11.38 24.47
C HIS A 820 -6.20 -11.94 23.04
N ASP A 821 -5.09 -11.68 22.36
CA ASP A 821 -4.79 -12.14 20.99
C ASP A 821 -5.89 -11.83 19.96
N TRP A 822 -5.78 -12.41 18.76
CA TRP A 822 -6.60 -12.06 17.59
C TRP A 822 -8.10 -12.34 17.75
N TYR A 823 -8.50 -13.31 18.58
CA TYR A 823 -9.87 -13.81 18.62
C TYR A 823 -10.88 -12.79 19.17
N GLY A 824 -10.44 -11.91 20.08
CA GLY A 824 -11.20 -10.77 20.61
C GLY A 824 -10.76 -9.41 20.06
N ALA A 825 -9.77 -9.38 19.16
CA ALA A 825 -9.08 -8.16 18.74
C ALA A 825 -9.93 -7.21 17.88
N LEU A 826 -11.11 -7.63 17.43
CA LEU A 826 -12.05 -6.74 16.74
C LEU A 826 -12.87 -5.86 17.69
N ILE A 827 -12.95 -6.16 18.98
CA ILE A 827 -13.76 -5.38 19.93
C ILE A 827 -13.39 -3.89 19.95
N PRO A 828 -12.11 -3.48 20.01
CA PRO A 828 -11.76 -2.05 19.97
C PRO A 828 -12.24 -1.35 18.70
N ASN A 829 -12.15 -2.03 17.56
CA ASN A 829 -12.61 -1.50 16.29
C ASN A 829 -14.14 -1.41 16.21
N LEU A 830 -14.86 -2.39 16.75
CA LEU A 830 -16.32 -2.38 16.81
C LEU A 830 -16.83 -1.27 17.74
N LEU A 831 -16.19 -1.06 18.89
CA LEU A 831 -16.52 0.06 19.79
C LEU A 831 -16.34 1.41 19.08
N ASP A 832 -15.26 1.57 18.33
CA ASP A 832 -14.94 2.81 17.62
C ASP A 832 -15.89 3.12 16.44
N ARG A 833 -16.35 2.09 15.71
CA ARG A 833 -17.06 2.27 14.43
C ARG A 833 -18.52 1.89 14.41
N VAL A 834 -18.95 1.05 15.35
CA VAL A 834 -20.32 0.50 15.38
C VAL A 834 -21.03 0.77 16.70
N TYR A 835 -20.31 0.84 17.82
CA TYR A 835 -20.85 1.05 19.16
C TYR A 835 -20.31 2.33 19.82
N ASP A 836 -20.33 3.47 19.13
CA ASP A 836 -19.76 4.74 19.62
C ASP A 836 -20.77 5.64 20.37
N SER A 837 -21.90 5.08 20.82
CA SER A 837 -22.87 5.81 21.65
C SER A 837 -22.65 5.55 23.14
N ASP A 838 -23.08 6.48 24.00
CA ASP A 838 -23.17 6.26 25.44
C ASP A 838 -24.13 5.07 25.72
N PRO A 839 -23.77 4.09 26.57
CA PRO A 839 -22.59 3.99 27.45
C PRO A 839 -21.37 3.23 26.91
N PHE A 840 -21.40 2.76 25.66
CA PHE A 840 -20.26 2.05 25.06
C PHE A 840 -19.07 2.96 24.79
N SER A 841 -19.34 4.21 24.44
CA SER A 841 -18.31 5.18 24.05
C SER A 841 -17.28 5.51 25.15
N ASP A 842 -17.61 5.28 26.43
CA ASP A 842 -16.72 5.48 27.59
C ASP A 842 -15.86 4.25 27.94
N ILE A 843 -16.12 3.10 27.31
CA ILE A 843 -15.38 1.87 27.58
C ILE A 843 -14.00 1.96 26.94
N ALA A 844 -12.95 1.87 27.76
CA ALA A 844 -11.58 1.78 27.26
C ALA A 844 -11.19 0.34 26.94
N THR A 845 -10.15 0.18 26.12
CA THR A 845 -9.71 -1.12 25.61
C THR A 845 -8.23 -1.37 25.81
N THR A 846 -7.90 -2.59 26.22
CA THR A 846 -6.53 -3.08 26.32
C THR A 846 -6.41 -4.34 25.47
N LEU A 847 -5.36 -4.44 24.66
CA LEU A 847 -5.04 -5.66 23.89
C LEU A 847 -3.71 -6.24 24.38
N THR A 848 -3.72 -7.45 24.93
CA THR A 848 -2.50 -8.23 25.16
C THR A 848 -2.22 -9.17 23.99
N VAL A 849 -1.06 -9.00 23.38
CA VAL A 849 -0.50 -9.88 22.35
C VAL A 849 0.47 -10.86 22.99
N HIS A 850 0.11 -12.15 23.06
CA HIS A 850 0.96 -13.20 23.62
C HIS A 850 1.95 -13.76 22.60
N ASN A 851 1.58 -13.75 21.33
CA ASN A 851 2.43 -14.14 20.20
C ASN A 851 1.93 -13.47 18.90
N LEU A 852 2.82 -13.23 17.94
CA LEU A 852 2.46 -12.64 16.64
C LEU A 852 2.22 -13.67 15.53
N SER A 853 2.41 -14.96 15.82
CA SER A 853 2.25 -16.02 14.81
C SER A 853 0.78 -16.25 14.41
N ALA A 854 -0.17 -16.05 15.33
CA ALA A 854 -1.60 -16.19 15.07
C ALA A 854 -2.27 -14.82 15.02
N GLN A 855 -2.53 -14.32 13.81
CA GLN A 855 -2.99 -12.94 13.59
C GLN A 855 -4.47 -12.82 13.21
N GLY A 856 -5.13 -13.92 12.83
CA GLY A 856 -6.50 -13.89 12.30
C GLY A 856 -6.57 -13.14 10.98
N VAL A 857 -5.87 -13.65 9.96
CA VAL A 857 -5.85 -13.06 8.61
C VAL A 857 -6.95 -13.71 7.76
N PHE A 858 -7.89 -12.88 7.29
CA PHE A 858 -9.09 -13.30 6.57
C PHE A 858 -9.34 -12.43 5.33
N GLY A 859 -10.32 -12.85 4.52
CA GLY A 859 -10.78 -12.08 3.36
C GLY A 859 -11.74 -10.95 3.73
N PHE A 860 -12.08 -10.10 2.76
CA PHE A 860 -12.98 -8.95 2.94
C PHE A 860 -14.36 -9.32 3.52
N GLY A 861 -14.84 -10.54 3.25
CA GLY A 861 -16.10 -11.06 3.80
C GLY A 861 -16.19 -10.99 5.33
N ALA A 862 -15.05 -11.09 6.04
CA ALA A 862 -15.01 -10.94 7.49
C ALA A 862 -15.47 -9.55 7.97
N LEU A 863 -15.22 -8.49 7.18
CA LEU A 863 -15.72 -7.13 7.49
C LEU A 863 -17.22 -7.02 7.27
N VAL A 864 -17.75 -7.69 6.24
CA VAL A 864 -19.20 -7.75 6.00
C VAL A 864 -19.88 -8.44 7.18
N LEU A 865 -19.37 -9.59 7.61
CA LEU A 865 -19.86 -10.30 8.79
C LEU A 865 -19.79 -9.42 10.05
N ALA A 866 -18.72 -8.65 10.18
CA ALA A 866 -18.52 -7.75 11.31
C ALA A 866 -19.31 -6.44 11.21
N GLY A 867 -20.02 -6.14 10.11
CA GLY A 867 -20.69 -4.85 9.90
C GLY A 867 -19.72 -3.66 9.79
N LEU A 868 -18.53 -3.90 9.27
CA LEU A 868 -17.42 -2.93 9.14
C LEU A 868 -17.06 -2.65 7.67
N GLN A 869 -17.82 -3.18 6.70
CA GLN A 869 -17.51 -3.09 5.27
C GLN A 869 -17.47 -1.65 4.74
N GLU A 870 -18.25 -0.74 5.32
CA GLU A 870 -18.29 0.69 4.94
C GLU A 870 -16.97 1.42 5.29
N TRP A 871 -16.20 0.87 6.23
CA TRP A 871 -14.91 1.42 6.66
C TRP A 871 -13.71 0.77 5.94
N GLY A 872 -13.98 -0.17 5.02
CA GLY A 872 -12.97 -0.78 4.15
C GLY A 872 -11.83 -1.50 4.88
N LEU A 873 -10.73 -1.75 4.16
CA LEU A 873 -9.47 -2.24 4.74
C LEU A 873 -8.73 -1.08 5.42
N ILE A 874 -8.02 -1.35 6.52
CA ILE A 874 -7.11 -0.34 7.07
C ILE A 874 -5.91 -0.26 6.12
N ARG A 875 -5.84 0.82 5.33
CA ARG A 875 -4.71 1.08 4.44
C ARG A 875 -3.70 1.92 5.19
N LEU A 876 -2.66 1.25 5.70
CA LEU A 876 -1.56 1.85 6.45
C LEU A 876 -0.30 2.00 5.59
N GLY A 877 -0.31 1.54 4.34
CA GLY A 877 0.88 1.57 3.48
C GLY A 877 1.90 0.55 3.94
N ILE A 878 1.43 -0.53 4.55
CA ILE A 878 2.24 -1.62 5.07
C ILE A 878 2.04 -2.81 4.11
N PRO A 879 3.04 -3.11 3.25
CA PRO A 879 2.91 -4.15 2.24
C PRO A 879 2.57 -5.52 2.84
N GLY A 880 1.40 -6.03 2.51
CA GLY A 880 0.87 -7.31 3.02
C GLY A 880 -0.24 -7.16 4.07
N LEU A 881 -0.39 -5.99 4.69
CA LEU A 881 -1.48 -5.68 5.61
C LEU A 881 -2.64 -4.94 4.91
N ASP A 882 -2.32 -4.07 3.94
CA ASP A 882 -3.32 -3.20 3.27
C ASP A 882 -4.33 -3.95 2.39
N ASN A 883 -4.03 -5.20 2.03
CA ASN A 883 -4.82 -6.02 1.09
C ASN A 883 -5.53 -7.20 1.77
N VAL A 884 -5.45 -7.32 3.10
CA VAL A 884 -6.03 -8.43 3.85
C VAL A 884 -6.76 -7.91 5.09
N VAL A 885 -7.71 -8.68 5.62
CA VAL A 885 -8.35 -8.36 6.89
C VAL A 885 -7.58 -9.04 8.00
N ASN A 886 -6.77 -8.28 8.75
CA ASN A 886 -5.98 -8.82 9.86
C ASN A 886 -6.59 -8.39 11.20
N PHE A 887 -7.26 -9.31 11.91
CA PHE A 887 -7.97 -8.98 13.16
C PHE A 887 -7.02 -8.48 14.25
N LEU A 888 -5.86 -9.12 14.43
CA LEU A 888 -4.86 -8.66 15.40
C LEU A 888 -4.32 -7.27 15.03
N GLY A 889 -4.01 -7.05 13.75
CA GLY A 889 -3.58 -5.76 13.23
C GLY A 889 -4.61 -4.66 13.47
N ARG A 890 -5.90 -4.95 13.24
CA ARG A 890 -7.00 -4.04 13.59
C ARG A 890 -7.04 -3.77 15.10
N GLY A 891 -6.90 -4.79 15.93
CA GLY A 891 -6.85 -4.62 17.38
C GLY A 891 -5.70 -3.73 17.83
N ILE A 892 -4.49 -3.94 17.29
CA ILE A 892 -3.32 -3.10 17.58
C ILE A 892 -3.59 -1.64 17.16
N HIS A 893 -4.22 -1.44 16.00
CA HIS A 893 -4.52 -0.12 15.49
C HIS A 893 -5.58 0.61 16.32
N PHE A 894 -6.67 -0.05 16.72
CA PHE A 894 -7.81 0.61 17.38
C PHE A 894 -7.77 0.64 18.91
N ALA A 895 -7.07 -0.30 19.56
CA ALA A 895 -7.00 -0.36 21.02
C ALA A 895 -6.40 0.92 21.63
N ASP A 896 -6.88 1.32 22.81
CA ASP A 896 -6.32 2.46 23.56
C ASP A 896 -4.89 2.19 24.00
N VAL A 897 -4.64 0.97 24.47
CA VAL A 897 -3.30 0.50 24.80
C VAL A 897 -3.11 -0.95 24.35
N VAL A 898 -1.90 -1.24 23.91
CA VAL A 898 -1.47 -2.56 23.48
C VAL A 898 -0.33 -2.99 24.38
N ASN A 899 -0.32 -4.23 24.86
CA ASN A 899 0.84 -4.77 25.53
C ASN A 899 1.22 -6.14 25.00
N THR A 900 2.48 -6.50 25.22
CA THR A 900 2.96 -7.88 25.06
C THR A 900 3.61 -8.36 26.35
N VAL A 901 3.99 -9.63 26.38
CA VAL A 901 4.32 -10.39 27.60
C VAL A 901 5.79 -10.24 28.06
N SER A 902 6.51 -9.23 27.54
CA SER A 902 7.90 -8.90 27.87
C SER A 902 8.28 -7.50 27.35
N GLU A 903 9.16 -6.82 28.08
CA GLU A 903 9.71 -5.51 27.70
C GLU A 903 10.71 -5.64 26.55
N ARG A 904 11.55 -6.68 26.58
CA ARG A 904 12.45 -7.00 25.48
C ARG A 904 11.68 -7.40 24.23
N TYR A 905 10.68 -8.28 24.36
CA TYR A 905 9.88 -8.73 23.24
C TYR A 905 9.11 -7.56 22.58
N ALA A 906 8.57 -6.63 23.37
CA ALA A 906 7.93 -5.41 22.86
C ALA A 906 8.85 -4.59 21.93
N LYS A 907 10.17 -4.61 22.16
CA LYS A 907 11.16 -3.96 21.31
C LYS A 907 11.54 -4.85 20.11
N GLU A 908 11.68 -6.15 20.32
CA GLU A 908 12.07 -7.10 19.28
C GLU A 908 11.01 -7.19 18.17
N ILE A 909 9.72 -7.25 18.52
CA ILE A 909 8.61 -7.35 17.55
C ILE A 909 8.44 -6.12 16.66
N GLN A 910 9.10 -5.01 16.99
CA GLN A 910 9.16 -3.82 16.15
C GLN A 910 10.23 -3.95 15.06
N THR A 911 10.89 -5.10 14.93
CA THR A 911 11.88 -5.37 13.88
C THR A 911 11.33 -6.42 12.89
N PRO A 912 11.75 -6.40 11.61
CA PRO A 912 11.25 -7.35 10.60
C PRO A 912 11.50 -8.82 10.95
N GLU A 913 12.55 -9.12 11.73
CA GLU A 913 12.91 -10.49 12.13
C GLU A 913 11.88 -11.12 13.08
N TYR A 914 11.26 -10.35 13.97
CA TYR A 914 10.35 -10.86 15.01
C TYR A 914 8.90 -10.37 14.87
N GLY A 915 8.64 -9.36 14.04
CA GLY A 915 7.31 -8.74 13.97
C GLY A 915 6.30 -9.45 13.07
N GLU A 916 6.67 -10.54 12.40
CA GLU A 916 5.76 -11.38 11.60
C GLU A 916 4.91 -10.57 10.58
N GLY A 917 5.51 -9.54 9.98
CA GLY A 917 4.84 -8.63 9.04
C GLY A 917 3.98 -7.52 9.66
N LEU A 918 3.88 -7.48 10.99
CA LEU A 918 3.24 -6.42 11.77
C LEU A 918 4.25 -5.44 12.39
N ASP A 919 5.55 -5.59 12.13
CA ASP A 919 6.62 -4.77 12.73
C ASP A 919 6.44 -3.27 12.46
N GLU A 920 6.06 -2.91 11.22
CA GLU A 920 5.80 -1.52 10.85
C GLU A 920 4.56 -0.96 11.55
N LEU A 921 3.49 -1.76 11.68
CA LEU A 921 2.30 -1.36 12.42
C LEU A 921 2.65 -1.13 13.89
N LEU A 922 3.42 -2.03 14.48
CA LEU A 922 3.87 -1.92 15.87
C LEU A 922 4.76 -0.70 16.08
N ARG A 923 5.69 -0.40 15.15
CA ARG A 923 6.51 0.82 15.19
C ARG A 923 5.66 2.09 15.17
N ARG A 924 4.63 2.14 14.32
CA ARG A 924 3.70 3.29 14.25
C ARG A 924 2.82 3.46 15.48
N ASN A 925 2.65 2.39 16.26
CA ASN A 925 1.87 2.39 17.49
C ASN A 925 2.77 2.27 18.74
N THR A 926 4.06 2.59 18.62
CA THR A 926 5.05 2.47 19.72
C THR A 926 4.62 3.25 20.96
N GLN A 927 3.96 4.40 20.78
CA GLN A 927 3.48 5.25 21.86
C GLN A 927 2.48 4.56 22.79
N LYS A 928 1.78 3.53 22.31
CA LYS A 928 0.79 2.76 23.09
C LYS A 928 1.16 1.28 23.24
N LEU A 929 2.39 0.89 22.88
CA LEU A 929 2.90 -0.48 23.01
C LEU A 929 3.71 -0.64 24.29
N HIS A 930 3.26 -1.53 25.17
CA HIS A 930 3.88 -1.79 26.48
C HIS A 930 4.38 -3.23 26.60
N GLY A 931 5.44 -3.45 27.38
CA GLY A 931 5.87 -4.79 27.76
C GLY A 931 5.56 -5.04 29.23
N ILE A 932 4.83 -6.12 29.54
CA ILE A 932 4.56 -6.52 30.92
C ILE A 932 4.86 -8.01 31.04
N LEU A 933 5.84 -8.34 31.89
CA LEU A 933 6.22 -9.74 32.13
C LEU A 933 5.06 -10.53 32.74
N ASN A 934 4.92 -11.77 32.30
CA ASN A 934 4.02 -12.73 32.94
C ASN A 934 4.49 -13.07 34.36
N GLY A 935 3.54 -13.51 35.19
CA GLY A 935 3.80 -14.19 36.45
C GLY A 935 3.39 -15.67 36.38
N ILE A 936 3.58 -16.38 37.50
CA ILE A 936 3.02 -17.72 37.71
C ILE A 936 2.07 -17.73 38.90
N ASP A 937 1.15 -18.69 38.90
CA ASP A 937 0.19 -18.89 39.98
C ASP A 937 0.81 -19.69 41.12
N TYR A 938 1.04 -19.04 42.27
CA TYR A 938 1.61 -19.68 43.46
C TYR A 938 0.63 -20.64 44.17
N GLU A 939 -0.65 -20.64 43.81
CA GLU A 939 -1.58 -21.68 44.29
C GLU A 939 -1.31 -23.03 43.60
N ILE A 940 -0.80 -22.99 42.37
CA ILE A 940 -0.48 -24.17 41.56
C ILE A 940 1.00 -24.54 41.71
N PHE A 941 1.88 -23.54 41.66
CA PHE A 941 3.33 -23.71 41.58
C PHE A 941 4.01 -23.29 42.89
N ASP A 942 3.88 -24.11 43.93
CA ASP A 942 4.52 -23.87 45.23
C ASP A 942 5.18 -25.13 45.79
N PRO A 943 6.53 -25.26 45.79
CA PRO A 943 7.21 -26.44 46.29
C PRO A 943 6.99 -26.72 47.78
N GLN A 944 6.40 -25.79 48.55
CA GLN A 944 6.02 -26.02 49.95
C GLN A 944 4.70 -26.79 50.10
N ARG A 945 3.85 -26.78 49.07
CA ARG A 945 2.46 -27.27 49.13
C ARG A 945 2.03 -28.10 47.93
N ASP A 946 2.86 -28.18 46.90
CA ASP A 946 2.56 -28.87 45.65
C ASP A 946 2.26 -30.35 45.92
N PRO A 947 1.03 -30.83 45.68
CA PRO A 947 0.64 -32.21 45.96
C PRO A 947 1.28 -33.21 45.00
N ASN A 948 1.85 -32.75 43.89
CA ASN A 948 2.41 -33.63 42.86
C ASN A 948 3.87 -34.00 43.10
N ILE A 949 4.54 -33.36 44.07
CA ILE A 949 5.95 -33.64 44.39
C ILE A 949 6.09 -34.49 45.66
N PRO A 950 7.05 -35.43 45.72
CA PRO A 950 7.16 -36.39 46.82
C PRO A 950 7.66 -35.76 48.13
N HIS A 951 8.40 -34.65 48.05
CA HIS A 951 8.95 -33.96 49.21
C HIS A 951 8.85 -32.44 49.05
N HIS A 952 8.34 -31.76 50.08
CA HIS A 952 8.19 -30.31 50.09
C HIS A 952 9.45 -29.59 50.58
N TYR A 953 9.69 -28.39 50.06
CA TYR A 953 10.85 -27.55 50.39
C TYR A 953 10.59 -26.06 50.16
N SER A 954 11.44 -25.21 50.75
CA SER A 954 11.40 -23.75 50.60
C SER A 954 12.77 -23.18 50.21
N ALA A 955 12.84 -21.87 49.94
CA ALA A 955 14.10 -21.20 49.65
C ALA A 955 15.06 -21.18 50.85
N GLU A 956 14.53 -21.19 52.08
CA GLU A 956 15.30 -21.25 53.32
C GLU A 956 15.83 -22.66 53.60
N ALA A 957 15.11 -23.69 53.15
CA ALA A 957 15.42 -25.09 53.36
C ALA A 957 15.29 -25.91 52.06
N PRO A 958 16.19 -25.74 51.06
CA PRO A 958 16.09 -26.39 49.76
C PRO A 958 16.59 -27.85 49.76
N GLN A 959 17.02 -28.39 50.91
CA GLN A 959 17.74 -29.69 50.96
C GLN A 959 16.88 -30.85 50.46
N ASN A 960 15.56 -30.80 50.69
CA ASN A 960 14.61 -31.82 50.23
C ASN A 960 14.46 -31.86 48.70
N LYS A 961 14.92 -30.83 47.97
CA LYS A 961 15.01 -30.88 46.50
C LYS A 961 15.87 -32.07 46.02
N ALA A 962 16.93 -32.42 46.76
CA ALA A 962 17.76 -33.58 46.44
C ALA A 962 16.99 -34.91 46.55
N LEU A 963 16.00 -35.01 47.44
CA LEU A 963 15.12 -36.17 47.55
C LEU A 963 14.15 -36.23 46.36
N CYS A 964 13.61 -35.09 45.92
CA CYS A 964 12.82 -35.02 44.69
C CYS A 964 13.63 -35.45 43.46
N ARG A 965 14.91 -35.06 43.38
CA ARG A 965 15.82 -35.51 42.31
C ARG A 965 16.05 -37.02 42.32
N ALA A 966 16.27 -37.60 43.50
CA ALA A 966 16.44 -39.06 43.65
C ALA A 966 15.15 -39.81 43.26
N ALA A 967 13.98 -39.33 43.68
CA ALA A 967 12.69 -39.89 43.30
C ALA A 967 12.46 -39.81 41.78
N LEU A 968 12.76 -38.68 41.15
CA LEU A 968 12.64 -38.50 39.70
C LEU A 968 13.54 -39.47 38.92
N ARG A 969 14.78 -39.69 39.38
CA ARG A 969 15.68 -40.68 38.77
C ARG A 969 15.13 -42.09 38.84
N ALA A 970 14.63 -42.49 40.01
CA ALA A 970 14.03 -43.79 40.22
C ALA A 970 12.77 -43.98 39.36
N GLU A 971 11.90 -42.96 39.28
CA GLU A 971 10.68 -42.97 38.45
C GLU A 971 11.01 -43.14 36.96
N LEU A 972 12.06 -42.48 36.48
CA LEU A 972 12.44 -42.46 35.05
C LEU A 972 13.50 -43.49 34.65
N GLY A 973 13.98 -44.32 35.59
CA GLY A 973 14.99 -45.35 35.32
C GLY A 973 16.41 -44.81 35.04
N LEU A 974 16.71 -43.60 35.49
CA LEU A 974 18.02 -42.96 35.33
C LEU A 974 19.03 -43.47 36.37
N GLU A 975 20.32 -43.47 36.02
CA GLU A 975 21.38 -43.92 36.92
C GLU A 975 21.54 -43.00 38.15
N GLU A 976 21.81 -43.59 39.32
CA GLU A 976 22.08 -42.82 40.54
C GLU A 976 23.55 -42.36 40.57
N VAL A 977 23.81 -41.20 39.95
CA VAL A 977 25.16 -40.60 39.85
C VAL A 977 25.19 -39.17 40.38
N ASN A 978 26.37 -38.69 40.80
CA ASN A 978 26.56 -37.28 41.19
C ASN A 978 26.81 -36.39 39.95
N ARG A 979 25.84 -36.38 39.04
CA ARG A 979 25.81 -35.55 37.82
C ARG A 979 24.50 -34.75 37.80
N PRO A 980 24.42 -33.60 37.11
CA PRO A 980 23.19 -32.82 37.08
C PRO A 980 22.11 -33.49 36.21
N VAL A 981 20.85 -33.33 36.63
CA VAL A 981 19.66 -33.65 35.82
C VAL A 981 19.20 -32.39 35.08
N CYS A 982 19.21 -32.44 33.76
CA CYS A 982 18.85 -31.36 32.86
C CYS A 982 17.49 -31.63 32.24
N ALA A 983 16.55 -30.72 32.42
CA ALA A 983 15.17 -30.87 31.98
C ALA A 983 14.84 -30.03 30.74
N ILE A 984 13.95 -30.58 29.91
CA ILE A 984 13.26 -29.88 28.84
C ILE A 984 11.75 -30.10 29.06
N VAL A 985 11.03 -29.02 29.32
CA VAL A 985 9.56 -29.03 29.48
C VAL A 985 8.99 -28.06 28.45
N SER A 986 8.60 -28.56 27.28
CA SER A 986 8.24 -27.69 26.15
C SER A 986 7.40 -28.39 25.09
N ARG A 987 6.74 -27.61 24.23
CA ARG A 987 6.12 -28.10 22.98
C ARG A 987 7.21 -28.32 21.93
N PHE A 988 7.09 -29.38 21.15
CA PHE A 988 8.10 -29.72 20.14
C PHE A 988 7.87 -28.98 18.83
N TYR A 989 8.36 -27.75 18.74
CA TYR A 989 8.37 -26.95 17.52
C TYR A 989 9.77 -26.37 17.26
N ASP A 990 10.11 -26.13 16.00
CA ASP A 990 11.43 -25.65 15.57
C ASP A 990 11.90 -24.41 16.34
N VAL A 991 10.98 -23.50 16.66
CA VAL A 991 11.28 -22.24 17.36
C VAL A 991 11.83 -22.43 18.78
N LYS A 992 11.77 -23.64 19.35
CA LYS A 992 12.24 -23.96 20.70
C LYS A 992 13.71 -24.40 20.78
N GLY A 993 14.43 -24.43 19.66
CA GLY A 993 15.87 -24.65 19.67
C GLY A 993 16.32 -26.09 19.85
N PHE A 994 15.47 -27.06 19.51
CA PHE A 994 15.82 -28.48 19.64
C PHE A 994 16.85 -28.93 18.60
N ASP A 995 16.97 -28.22 17.48
CA ASP A 995 18.06 -28.37 16.49
C ASP A 995 19.44 -28.04 17.08
N LEU A 996 19.53 -27.08 18.01
CA LEU A 996 20.77 -26.80 18.74
C LEU A 996 21.12 -27.94 19.69
N ILE A 997 20.11 -28.51 20.37
CA ILE A 997 20.28 -29.65 21.25
C ILE A 997 20.67 -30.90 20.46
N GLU A 998 20.05 -31.15 19.32
CA GLU A 998 20.36 -32.27 18.42
C GLU A 998 21.84 -32.30 18.06
N GLN A 999 22.38 -31.14 17.67
CA GLN A 999 23.77 -30.98 17.26
C GLN A 999 24.76 -31.15 18.42
N ALA A 1000 24.42 -30.67 19.62
CA ALA A 1000 25.28 -30.76 20.80
C ALA A 1000 25.10 -32.07 21.60
N MET A 1001 24.11 -32.90 21.27
CA MET A 1001 23.72 -34.07 22.07
C MET A 1001 24.86 -35.07 22.30
N PRO A 1002 25.67 -35.47 21.30
CA PRO A 1002 26.77 -36.42 21.52
C PRO A 1002 27.74 -35.96 22.62
N GLU A 1003 28.12 -34.69 22.61
CA GLU A 1003 29.04 -34.07 23.56
C GLU A 1003 28.39 -33.91 24.94
N LEU A 1004 27.10 -33.55 24.99
CA LEU A 1004 26.33 -33.46 26.25
C LEU A 1004 26.25 -34.82 26.98
N ILE A 1005 26.07 -35.91 26.23
CA ILE A 1005 26.08 -37.28 26.78
C ILE A 1005 27.49 -37.67 27.26
N GLN A 1006 28.53 -37.33 26.51
CA GLN A 1006 29.93 -37.59 26.91
C GLN A 1006 30.34 -36.83 28.18
N LEU A 1007 29.78 -35.64 28.44
CA LEU A 1007 29.95 -34.91 29.71
C LEU A 1007 29.33 -35.63 30.92
N GLY A 1008 28.53 -36.68 30.69
CA GLY A 1008 27.86 -37.46 31.72
C GLY A 1008 26.60 -36.79 32.27
N LEU A 1009 26.00 -35.86 31.52
CA LEU A 1009 24.73 -35.21 31.90
C LEU A 1009 23.58 -36.21 31.80
N GLN A 1010 22.54 -36.01 32.62
CA GLN A 1010 21.28 -36.74 32.51
C GLN A 1010 20.22 -35.80 31.95
N ILE A 1011 19.47 -36.26 30.95
CA ILE A 1011 18.52 -35.42 30.20
C ILE A 1011 17.11 -36.00 30.34
N VAL A 1012 16.18 -35.17 30.79
CA VAL A 1012 14.77 -35.52 30.95
C VAL A 1012 13.93 -34.61 30.06
N VAL A 1013 13.12 -35.21 29.20
CA VAL A 1013 12.30 -34.47 28.23
C VAL A 1013 10.83 -34.84 28.41
N ILE A 1014 9.98 -33.83 28.52
CA ILE A 1014 8.52 -33.97 28.41
C ILE A 1014 7.96 -32.96 27.41
N GLY A 1015 7.13 -33.44 26.51
CA GLY A 1015 6.55 -32.61 25.46
C GLY A 1015 5.92 -33.42 24.32
N THR A 1016 5.30 -32.71 23.38
CA THR A 1016 4.75 -33.27 22.15
C THR A 1016 4.70 -32.18 21.07
N GLY A 1017 4.64 -32.58 19.80
CA GLY A 1017 4.55 -31.65 18.67
C GLY A 1017 5.04 -32.30 17.38
N ASP A 1018 6.04 -31.69 16.74
CA ASP A 1018 6.66 -32.23 15.53
C ASP A 1018 7.28 -33.61 15.79
N ARG A 1019 6.84 -34.57 14.97
CA ARG A 1019 7.29 -35.95 15.00
C ARG A 1019 8.81 -36.09 14.84
N ARG A 1020 9.48 -35.19 14.11
CA ARG A 1020 10.95 -35.19 13.97
C ARG A 1020 11.64 -35.12 15.32
N TYR A 1021 11.20 -34.21 16.20
CA TYR A 1021 11.80 -34.06 17.53
C TYR A 1021 11.37 -35.15 18.49
N GLU A 1022 10.12 -35.63 18.40
CA GLU A 1022 9.71 -36.81 19.16
C GLU A 1022 10.59 -38.02 18.85
N ASP A 1023 10.82 -38.29 17.56
CA ASP A 1023 11.62 -39.43 17.11
C ASP A 1023 13.11 -39.24 17.45
N MET A 1024 13.63 -38.01 17.35
CA MET A 1024 14.99 -37.66 17.80
C MET A 1024 15.18 -37.96 19.30
N PHE A 1025 14.28 -37.47 20.16
CA PHE A 1025 14.39 -37.71 21.60
C PHE A 1025 14.19 -39.20 21.94
N ARG A 1026 13.23 -39.89 21.33
CA ARG A 1026 13.03 -41.34 21.48
C ARG A 1026 14.28 -42.14 21.10
N ARG A 1027 14.96 -41.76 20.01
CA ARG A 1027 16.21 -42.39 19.58
C ARG A 1027 17.28 -42.29 20.66
N TRP A 1028 17.52 -41.09 21.21
CA TRP A 1028 18.49 -40.89 22.27
C TRP A 1028 18.13 -41.60 23.58
N ALA A 1029 16.84 -41.69 23.92
CA ALA A 1029 16.38 -42.52 25.05
C ALA A 1029 16.67 -44.02 24.83
N GLY A 1030 16.63 -44.50 23.59
CA GLY A 1030 17.01 -45.87 23.23
C GLY A 1030 18.53 -46.11 23.22
N GLU A 1031 19.32 -45.13 22.77
CA GLU A 1031 20.79 -45.22 22.69
C GLU A 1031 21.47 -45.05 24.07
N ALA A 1032 20.91 -44.21 24.95
CA ALA A 1032 21.46 -43.91 26.28
C ALA A 1032 20.39 -43.99 27.40
N PRO A 1033 19.74 -45.14 27.63
CA PRO A 1033 18.56 -45.28 28.50
C PRO A 1033 18.81 -45.01 29.98
N ARG A 1034 20.08 -45.03 30.43
CA ARG A 1034 20.47 -44.68 31.81
C ARG A 1034 20.76 -43.19 32.02
N GLN A 1035 20.85 -42.42 30.93
CA GLN A 1035 21.13 -40.99 30.93
C GLN A 1035 19.99 -40.15 30.35
N VAL A 1036 19.20 -40.68 29.40
CA VAL A 1036 18.14 -39.95 28.70
C VAL A 1036 16.79 -40.60 28.94
N ALA A 1037 15.83 -39.81 29.44
CA ALA A 1037 14.45 -40.22 29.62
C ALA A 1037 13.49 -39.26 28.89
N VAL A 1038 12.49 -39.81 28.20
CA VAL A 1038 11.58 -39.04 27.34
C VAL A 1038 10.15 -39.50 27.59
N SER A 1039 9.27 -38.54 27.89
CA SER A 1039 7.83 -38.75 27.97
C SER A 1039 7.15 -37.91 26.90
N VAL A 1040 6.62 -38.58 25.87
CA VAL A 1040 5.89 -37.89 24.80
C VAL A 1040 4.42 -37.73 25.19
N GLY A 1041 3.94 -36.50 25.16
CA GLY A 1041 2.62 -36.10 25.60
C GLY A 1041 2.70 -34.97 26.62
N PHE A 1042 1.57 -34.69 27.27
CA PHE A 1042 1.51 -33.71 28.35
C PHE A 1042 0.95 -34.36 29.62
N ASP A 1043 1.77 -34.36 30.67
CA ASP A 1043 1.39 -34.75 32.04
C ASP A 1043 1.85 -33.64 32.98
N ALA A 1044 0.88 -32.90 33.53
CA ALA A 1044 1.14 -31.77 34.42
C ALA A 1044 1.81 -32.19 35.73
N ALA A 1045 1.44 -33.35 36.29
CA ALA A 1045 2.00 -33.84 37.53
C ALA A 1045 3.46 -34.28 37.32
N LEU A 1046 3.75 -34.97 36.22
CA LEU A 1046 5.13 -35.29 35.84
C LEU A 1046 5.95 -34.03 35.57
N ALA A 1047 5.40 -33.02 34.90
CA ALA A 1047 6.09 -31.75 34.68
C ALA A 1047 6.49 -31.06 36.01
N GLN A 1048 5.61 -31.04 37.01
CA GLN A 1048 5.93 -30.50 38.35
C GLN A 1048 7.00 -31.32 39.07
N ARG A 1049 6.96 -32.66 38.98
CA ARG A 1049 8.05 -33.52 39.50
C ARG A 1049 9.37 -33.26 38.78
N ILE A 1050 9.35 -33.01 37.47
CA ILE A 1050 10.54 -32.63 36.71
C ILE A 1050 11.07 -31.28 37.19
N TYR A 1051 10.23 -30.25 37.35
CA TYR A 1051 10.68 -28.97 37.91
C TYR A 1051 11.24 -29.11 39.33
N ALA A 1052 10.67 -29.99 40.16
CA ALA A 1052 11.17 -30.21 41.51
C ALA A 1052 12.48 -31.01 41.55
N GLY A 1053 12.62 -32.03 40.71
CA GLY A 1053 13.76 -32.94 40.73
C GLY A 1053 14.94 -32.55 39.83
N ALA A 1054 14.73 -31.74 38.79
CA ALA A 1054 15.81 -31.31 37.91
C ALA A 1054 16.74 -30.28 38.58
N ASP A 1055 17.99 -30.24 38.12
CA ASP A 1055 18.97 -29.24 38.52
C ASP A 1055 18.96 -28.06 37.55
N MET A 1056 18.80 -28.34 36.26
CA MET A 1056 18.80 -27.31 35.20
C MET A 1056 17.56 -27.43 34.32
N LEU A 1057 17.08 -26.31 33.80
CA LEU A 1057 16.07 -26.27 32.74
C LEU A 1057 16.68 -25.67 31.47
N TRP A 1058 16.58 -26.35 30.34
CA TRP A 1058 17.10 -25.85 29.06
C TRP A 1058 16.00 -25.20 28.23
N MET A 1059 16.23 -23.95 27.82
CA MET A 1059 15.35 -23.21 26.91
C MET A 1059 16.17 -22.47 25.84
N PRO A 1060 16.73 -23.18 24.85
CA PRO A 1060 17.52 -22.58 23.76
C PRO A 1060 16.65 -21.95 22.67
N SER A 1061 15.47 -21.41 23.03
CA SER A 1061 14.46 -20.90 22.09
C SER A 1061 15.04 -19.87 21.11
N ARG A 1062 14.66 -20.00 19.83
CA ARG A 1062 14.97 -19.03 18.77
C ARG A 1062 14.29 -17.70 19.02
N PHE A 1063 13.06 -17.74 19.51
CA PHE A 1063 12.37 -16.60 20.12
C PHE A 1063 11.44 -17.11 21.22
N GLU A 1064 11.22 -16.31 22.26
CA GLU A 1064 10.33 -16.67 23.38
C GLU A 1064 9.64 -15.40 23.90
N PRO A 1065 8.36 -15.14 23.55
CA PRO A 1065 7.69 -13.89 23.90
C PRO A 1065 7.70 -13.59 25.39
N GLY A 1066 7.34 -14.58 26.22
CA GLY A 1066 7.33 -14.45 27.69
C GLY A 1066 7.99 -15.65 28.36
N GLY A 1067 7.51 -16.87 28.04
CA GLY A 1067 7.93 -18.11 28.68
C GLY A 1067 7.39 -18.23 30.12
N LEU A 1068 6.76 -19.35 30.45
CA LEU A 1068 6.36 -19.66 31.84
C LEU A 1068 7.34 -20.65 32.50
N ALA A 1069 7.95 -21.53 31.71
CA ALA A 1069 8.77 -22.63 32.21
C ALA A 1069 9.97 -22.15 33.05
N GLN A 1070 10.63 -21.06 32.65
CA GLN A 1070 11.75 -20.49 33.39
C GLN A 1070 11.30 -19.88 34.73
N LEU A 1071 10.10 -19.29 34.80
CA LEU A 1071 9.55 -18.75 36.05
C LEU A 1071 9.21 -19.89 37.03
N ILE A 1072 8.60 -20.96 36.52
CA ILE A 1072 8.34 -22.17 37.30
C ILE A 1072 9.67 -22.79 37.77
N ALA A 1073 10.68 -22.87 36.90
CA ALA A 1073 11.98 -23.40 37.26
C ALA A 1073 12.65 -22.58 38.38
N LEU A 1074 12.67 -21.25 38.29
CA LEU A 1074 13.16 -20.37 39.35
C LEU A 1074 12.44 -20.65 40.68
N ARG A 1075 11.10 -20.73 40.65
CA ARG A 1075 10.27 -21.02 41.84
C ARG A 1075 10.60 -22.36 42.49
N TYR A 1076 10.94 -23.38 41.70
CA TYR A 1076 11.30 -24.72 42.18
C TYR A 1076 12.81 -24.90 42.39
N GLY A 1077 13.61 -23.85 42.23
CA GLY A 1077 15.06 -23.90 42.42
C GLY A 1077 15.80 -24.70 41.34
N THR A 1078 15.23 -24.81 40.15
CA THR A 1078 15.84 -25.42 38.96
C THR A 1078 16.44 -24.30 38.12
N ILE A 1079 17.74 -24.37 37.85
CA ILE A 1079 18.49 -23.23 37.30
C ILE A 1079 18.34 -23.17 35.76
N PRO A 1080 17.78 -22.08 35.20
CA PRO A 1080 17.57 -22.00 33.77
C PRO A 1080 18.87 -21.78 32.99
N VAL A 1081 19.03 -22.48 31.86
CA VAL A 1081 20.03 -22.24 30.82
C VAL A 1081 19.29 -21.82 29.55
N VAL A 1082 19.40 -20.55 29.19
CA VAL A 1082 18.50 -19.92 28.21
C VAL A 1082 19.24 -19.13 27.15
N ARG A 1083 18.64 -18.98 25.96
CA ARG A 1083 19.07 -17.96 25.01
C ARG A 1083 18.53 -16.58 25.44
N ALA A 1084 19.33 -15.53 25.26
CA ALA A 1084 18.92 -14.15 25.54
C ALA A 1084 17.97 -13.61 24.44
N THR A 1085 16.69 -13.94 24.53
CA THR A 1085 15.61 -13.47 23.64
C THR A 1085 14.31 -13.26 24.43
N GLY A 1086 13.51 -12.26 24.03
CA GLY A 1086 12.20 -11.95 24.60
C GLY A 1086 12.15 -12.03 26.13
N GLY A 1087 11.14 -12.73 26.66
CA GLY A 1087 10.94 -12.87 28.10
C GLY A 1087 12.06 -13.61 28.83
N LEU A 1088 12.86 -14.44 28.15
CA LEU A 1088 14.00 -15.11 28.77
C LEU A 1088 15.12 -14.11 29.11
N ALA A 1089 15.34 -13.12 28.24
CA ALA A 1089 16.34 -12.07 28.49
C ALA A 1089 15.94 -11.15 29.66
N ASP A 1090 14.64 -10.89 29.82
CA ASP A 1090 14.11 -10.06 30.90
C ASP A 1090 14.08 -10.76 32.26
N THR A 1091 13.87 -12.08 32.27
CA THR A 1091 13.66 -12.86 33.50
C THR A 1091 14.92 -13.52 34.02
N ILE A 1092 15.84 -13.92 33.12
CA ILE A 1092 17.08 -14.60 33.50
C ILE A 1092 18.26 -13.64 33.41
N ARG A 1093 19.04 -13.58 34.47
CA ARG A 1093 20.30 -12.84 34.61
C ARG A 1093 21.44 -13.85 34.67
N ASP A 1094 22.44 -13.65 33.80
CA ASP A 1094 23.60 -14.55 33.71
C ASP A 1094 24.35 -14.54 35.03
N TYR A 1095 24.72 -15.73 35.52
CA TYR A 1095 25.44 -15.86 36.77
C TYR A 1095 26.85 -15.29 36.65
N ASP A 1096 27.13 -14.30 37.49
CA ASP A 1096 28.45 -13.71 37.66
C ASP A 1096 29.06 -14.21 38.99
N PRO A 1097 30.12 -15.04 38.95
CA PRO A 1097 30.75 -15.57 40.15
C PRO A 1097 31.53 -14.51 40.95
N VAL A 1098 31.95 -13.40 40.34
CA VAL A 1098 32.67 -12.30 41.00
C VAL A 1098 31.69 -11.42 41.75
N ALA A 1099 30.61 -11.01 41.08
CA ALA A 1099 29.58 -10.16 41.68
C ALA A 1099 28.61 -10.93 42.59
N GLN A 1100 28.62 -12.28 42.55
CA GLN A 1100 27.63 -13.14 43.20
C GLN A 1100 26.20 -12.69 42.90
N SER A 1101 25.91 -12.54 41.61
CA SER A 1101 24.61 -12.09 41.12
C SER A 1101 24.17 -12.93 39.94
N GLY A 1102 22.87 -12.87 39.61
CA GLY A 1102 22.28 -13.67 38.55
C GLY A 1102 21.53 -14.89 39.09
N ASN A 1103 20.66 -15.44 38.25
CA ASN A 1103 19.71 -16.51 38.63
C ASN A 1103 19.68 -17.65 37.59
N GLY A 1104 20.57 -17.63 36.60
CA GLY A 1104 20.69 -18.67 35.58
C GLY A 1104 21.89 -18.46 34.66
N PHE A 1105 21.96 -19.21 33.57
CA PHE A 1105 23.02 -19.12 32.57
C PHE A 1105 22.43 -18.70 31.21
N ARG A 1106 23.08 -17.76 30.53
CA ARG A 1106 22.65 -17.22 29.24
C ARG A 1106 23.66 -17.43 28.13
N PHE A 1107 23.17 -17.48 26.90
CA PHE A 1107 23.98 -17.33 25.69
C PHE A 1107 23.24 -16.44 24.67
N GLY A 1108 23.99 -15.80 23.76
CA GLY A 1108 23.46 -14.81 22.82
C GLY A 1108 23.13 -15.38 21.44
N PRO A 1109 24.17 -15.73 20.63
CA PRO A 1109 23.95 -16.22 19.27
C PRO A 1109 23.14 -17.53 19.25
N TYR A 1110 22.26 -17.69 18.25
CA TYR A 1110 21.52 -18.93 18.04
C TYR A 1110 22.44 -19.98 17.40
N ASP A 1111 23.28 -20.60 18.24
CA ASP A 1111 24.34 -21.51 17.82
C ASP A 1111 24.49 -22.66 18.83
N ALA A 1112 24.70 -23.87 18.32
CA ALA A 1112 24.73 -25.09 19.13
C ALA A 1112 25.90 -25.11 20.12
N TRP A 1113 27.04 -24.53 19.74
CA TRP A 1113 28.24 -24.50 20.57
C TRP A 1113 28.19 -23.39 21.62
N GLN A 1114 27.49 -22.29 21.34
CA GLN A 1114 27.16 -21.28 22.37
C GLN A 1114 26.22 -21.84 23.43
N PHE A 1115 25.20 -22.62 23.02
CA PHE A 1115 24.35 -23.36 23.94
C PHE A 1115 25.17 -24.35 24.77
N PHE A 1116 25.99 -25.18 24.11
CA PHE A 1116 26.86 -26.14 24.77
C PHE A 1116 27.79 -25.47 25.79
N ALA A 1117 28.42 -24.34 25.44
CA ALA A 1117 29.28 -23.58 26.35
C ALA A 1117 28.52 -23.09 27.60
N ALA A 1118 27.28 -22.61 27.46
CA ALA A 1118 26.46 -22.22 28.60
C ALA A 1118 26.10 -23.42 29.50
N VAL A 1119 25.82 -24.58 28.90
CA VAL A 1119 25.58 -25.83 29.65
C VAL A 1119 26.84 -26.26 30.41
N VAL A 1120 28.02 -26.20 29.78
CA VAL A 1120 29.30 -26.52 30.44
C VAL A 1120 29.55 -25.58 31.62
N ARG A 1121 29.31 -24.27 31.48
CA ARG A 1121 29.41 -23.32 32.60
C ARG A 1121 28.50 -23.71 33.76
N ALA A 1122 27.26 -24.08 33.47
CA ALA A 1122 26.30 -24.53 34.48
C ALA A 1122 26.75 -25.84 35.15
N ALA A 1123 27.18 -26.83 34.35
CA ALA A 1123 27.63 -28.13 34.82
C ALA A 1123 28.90 -28.05 35.68
N GLU A 1124 29.85 -27.18 35.36
CA GLU A 1124 31.04 -26.99 36.18
C GLU A 1124 30.71 -26.28 37.49
N ASN A 1125 29.81 -25.28 37.50
CA ASN A 1125 29.34 -24.65 38.73
C ASN A 1125 28.56 -25.60 39.65
N PHE A 1126 27.80 -26.55 39.08
CA PHE A 1126 27.12 -27.61 39.83
C PHE A 1126 28.09 -28.44 40.68
N ARG A 1127 29.35 -28.59 40.25
CA ARG A 1127 30.39 -29.33 40.99
C ARG A 1127 30.86 -28.63 42.26
N HIS A 1128 30.42 -27.39 42.49
CA HIS A 1128 30.72 -26.60 43.67
C HIS A 1128 29.46 -26.45 44.55
N PRO A 1129 29.22 -27.34 45.52
CA PRO A 1129 27.93 -27.42 46.23
C PRO A 1129 27.52 -26.12 46.92
N THR A 1130 28.47 -25.38 47.50
CA THR A 1130 28.22 -24.10 48.17
C THR A 1130 27.68 -23.06 47.20
N VAL A 1131 28.29 -22.94 46.02
CA VAL A 1131 27.88 -22.01 44.96
C VAL A 1131 26.52 -22.42 44.40
N TRP A 1132 26.34 -23.71 44.10
CA TRP A 1132 25.07 -24.20 43.53
C TRP A 1132 23.92 -24.03 44.51
N THR A 1133 24.13 -24.34 45.80
CA THR A 1133 23.10 -24.14 46.83
C THR A 1133 22.71 -22.67 46.95
N TRP A 1134 23.69 -21.77 46.93
CA TRP A 1134 23.42 -20.34 46.94
C TRP A 1134 22.58 -19.92 45.71
N LEU A 1135 22.92 -20.41 44.51
CA LEU A 1135 22.21 -20.08 43.27
C LEU A 1135 20.76 -20.60 43.31
N VAL A 1136 20.53 -21.81 43.82
CA VAL A 1136 19.19 -22.39 44.03
C VAL A 1136 18.37 -21.53 44.99
N GLN A 1137 18.94 -21.16 46.14
CA GLN A 1137 18.25 -20.31 47.13
C GLN A 1137 17.94 -18.92 46.57
N HIS A 1138 18.86 -18.34 45.81
CA HIS A 1138 18.69 -17.04 45.19
C HIS A 1138 17.58 -17.08 44.13
N ALA A 1139 17.60 -18.09 43.25
CA ALA A 1139 16.56 -18.30 42.24
C ALA A 1139 15.15 -18.46 42.86
N MET A 1140 15.02 -19.22 43.95
CA MET A 1140 13.72 -19.42 44.63
C MET A 1140 13.18 -18.17 45.34
N LYS A 1141 14.04 -17.20 45.65
CA LYS A 1141 13.67 -15.93 46.30
C LYS A 1141 13.21 -14.86 45.31
N GLU A 1142 13.42 -15.06 44.01
CA GLU A 1142 12.90 -14.16 42.99
C GLU A 1142 11.38 -14.13 43.04
N ASP A 1143 10.80 -12.92 43.12
CA ASP A 1143 9.36 -12.78 42.97
C ASP A 1143 8.96 -12.88 41.50
N VAL A 1144 8.45 -14.05 41.15
CA VAL A 1144 7.90 -14.40 39.83
C VAL A 1144 6.38 -14.56 39.86
N SER A 1145 5.72 -14.06 40.91
CA SER A 1145 4.26 -14.12 41.07
C SER A 1145 3.53 -13.10 40.17
N TRP A 1146 2.22 -13.30 39.99
CA TRP A 1146 1.36 -12.32 39.33
C TRP A 1146 1.20 -11.02 40.10
N SER A 1147 1.42 -10.97 41.41
CA SER A 1147 1.23 -9.76 42.22
C SER A 1147 2.06 -8.58 41.72
N ARG A 1148 3.30 -8.85 41.32
CA ARG A 1148 4.20 -7.84 40.73
C ARG A 1148 3.67 -7.30 39.40
N SER A 1149 3.17 -8.18 38.54
CA SER A 1149 2.73 -7.83 37.18
C SER A 1149 1.33 -7.22 37.15
N ALA A 1150 0.41 -7.67 38.01
CA ALA A 1150 -0.96 -7.20 38.07
C ALA A 1150 -1.05 -5.70 38.36
N GLN A 1151 -0.17 -5.16 39.21
CA GLN A 1151 -0.09 -3.71 39.44
C GLN A 1151 0.26 -2.91 38.17
N LYS A 1152 1.17 -3.44 37.34
CA LYS A 1152 1.48 -2.83 36.03
C LYS A 1152 0.28 -2.88 35.09
N TYR A 1153 -0.53 -3.94 35.14
CA TYR A 1153 -1.78 -4.01 34.37
C TYR A 1153 -2.82 -3.00 34.86
N VAL A 1154 -2.94 -2.75 36.17
CA VAL A 1154 -3.82 -1.69 36.69
C VAL A 1154 -3.38 -0.31 36.18
N GLN A 1155 -2.08 -0.03 36.18
CA GLN A 1155 -1.53 1.21 35.59
C GLN A 1155 -1.85 1.30 34.09
N LEU A 1156 -1.76 0.18 33.36
CA LEU A 1156 -2.12 0.09 31.95
C LEU A 1156 -3.61 0.40 31.71
N TYR A 1157 -4.50 -0.09 32.57
CA TYR A 1157 -5.94 0.21 32.48
C TYR A 1157 -6.24 1.68 32.72
N VAL A 1158 -5.59 2.31 33.70
CA VAL A 1158 -5.72 3.76 33.93
C VAL A 1158 -5.23 4.55 32.71
N ALA A 1159 -4.12 4.13 32.11
CA ALA A 1159 -3.62 4.74 30.87
C ALA A 1159 -4.60 4.57 29.69
N ALA A 1160 -5.25 3.40 29.57
CA ALA A 1160 -6.29 3.15 28.58
C ALA A 1160 -7.48 4.11 28.75
N ILE A 1161 -7.98 4.26 29.98
CA ILE A 1161 -9.09 5.17 30.30
C ILE A 1161 -8.72 6.62 30.00
N ALA A 1162 -7.51 7.04 30.37
CA ALA A 1162 -7.02 8.38 30.07
C ALA A 1162 -6.95 8.63 28.56
N SER A 1163 -6.39 7.68 27.80
CA SER A 1163 -6.30 7.77 26.34
C SER A 1163 -7.69 7.82 25.68
N ARG A 1164 -8.65 7.02 26.16
CA ARG A 1164 -10.03 7.03 25.65
C ARG A 1164 -10.69 8.38 25.88
N ARG A 1165 -10.54 8.98 27.06
CA ARG A 1165 -11.09 10.30 27.39
C ARG A 1165 -10.46 11.43 26.59
N GLU A 1166 -9.14 11.37 26.39
CA GLU A 1166 -8.39 12.35 25.59
C GLU A 1166 -8.86 12.33 24.14
N ARG A 1167 -9.04 11.14 23.53
CA ARG A 1167 -9.60 11.00 22.18
C ARG A 1167 -11.00 11.59 22.04
N ARG A 1168 -11.78 11.66 23.12
CA ARG A 1168 -13.13 12.27 23.14
C ARG A 1168 -13.16 13.74 23.56
N GLY A 1169 -12.01 14.37 23.81
CA GLY A 1169 -11.94 15.78 24.22
C GLY A 1169 -12.45 16.06 25.65
N LEU A 1170 -12.61 15.03 26.49
CA LEU A 1170 -13.04 15.17 27.89
C LEU A 1170 -11.81 15.46 28.76
N THR A 1171 -11.62 16.72 29.20
CA THR A 1171 -10.52 17.10 30.09
C THR A 1171 -10.64 16.42 31.46
N THR A 1172 -9.54 15.84 31.95
CA THR A 1172 -9.44 15.42 33.35
C THR A 1172 -9.40 16.66 34.24
N ALA A 1173 -10.50 16.93 34.96
CA ALA A 1173 -10.53 17.98 35.98
C ALA A 1173 -9.41 17.76 37.00
N ALA A 1174 -8.66 18.81 37.32
CA ALA A 1174 -7.73 18.81 38.44
C ALA A 1174 -8.51 18.55 39.75
N PRO A 1175 -7.94 17.81 40.73
CA PRO A 1175 -8.51 17.81 42.07
C PRO A 1175 -8.46 19.25 42.61
N SER A 1176 -9.62 19.78 43.03
CA SER A 1176 -9.68 21.05 43.76
C SER A 1176 -8.72 21.00 44.95
N PRO A 1177 -7.89 22.04 45.17
CA PRO A 1177 -7.17 22.15 46.43
C PRO A 1177 -8.20 22.23 47.55
N ALA A 1178 -8.10 21.33 48.53
CA ALA A 1178 -8.91 21.38 49.73
C ALA A 1178 -8.76 22.78 50.37
N PRO A 1179 -9.86 23.43 50.80
CA PRO A 1179 -9.75 24.70 51.48
C PRO A 1179 -8.98 24.49 52.79
N VAL A 1180 -7.84 25.17 52.90
CA VAL A 1180 -7.12 25.33 54.17
C VAL A 1180 -8.03 26.18 55.07
N GLY A 1181 -8.71 25.51 56.00
CA GLY A 1181 -9.38 26.17 57.12
C GLY A 1181 -8.37 26.56 58.20
N GLU A 1182 -8.60 27.72 58.80
CA GLU A 1182 -7.86 28.34 59.91
C GLU A 1182 -7.55 27.42 61.09
#